data_AF-A0A2D4MAH8-F1
#
_entry.id   AF-A0A2D4MAH8-F1
#
_cell.length_a   1.000
_cell.length_b   1.000
_cell.length_c   1.000
_cell.angle_alpha   90.00
_cell.angle_beta   90.00
_cell.angle_gamma   90.00
#
_symmetry.space_group_name_H-M   'P 1'
#
loop_
_entity.id
_entity.type
_entity.pdbx_description
1 polymer ?
#
loop_
_entity_poly.entity_id
_entity_poly.type
_entity_poly.pdbx_seq_one_letter_code
_entity_poly.pdbx_strand_id
1 'polypeptide(L)'
;EEYNCKVRENPRDVKAWMDLVSFQDELMRHPSCYAISEGERETRKKSSKLILEKKLAILERAIENNPNEVDLKLARLKLCIEFWEPSAVVKEWQKLIFLHPNNPALWQKYLLFCQSQFSTFTVSKTHGCYGKCLSTLSAVYDGSMVSHPALPGTEEAMLAIFLQQCHFLRQAGHSEKAVSLFQALLDFTFFKPDNVKDLPTRGQREFFEPFWDSGEPRVGEKGAKGWKAWMHQQEKGGWVLINPPDEDEEDVEDEEEIKDRSLPKWRNWLGMERSREARHWLPWRPEKNKKPSLEDCEDPERQVLFDDLGPSLIRLSSPELQFQLLSSFLQFLGVPCTCRLLPSSFYIAMDENNSVDNEYNNQGILTSLDMPFFGVSNIGHMDSMVQGEKHVTHTKEEEQFIQNLFHMMLPLFSGQDRSNLCIFWLQYEITKVTQYLKMGKKKKLKLQGKKGKKLAKNLLKTPDNRNNVSLWQLYAYLEWLLGNIEDARKVFDTSLGMAGISGIQNPQFCHLSLLYAKLEAELLINLEGAVESRATYILTKLAERGHYVPYNGQVSSVNVLKARKTYEHLVQDCLTENLTSNQEHASGSSHLIGLVGCYTLFQYLTLGIDSAMSVYCQVAQKLKDMDPGQRLNGQHFTTPLEALSLMHVSLLRFHMKISVYPLTPLREVLLEVLKRYPSNQSFWRSYIQIHSKSHNASKARRFFDAITRTTQSLEPWLFAVQLEQMRKKLIERVQREPTGDVYATIPEIGLTNRIKALFEHAIQTENGAHCPLLWRLYICFMVSLGDKAKSKGIFYRALQNCPWTKVLYMDAIEYFPDELQEFLDLMSEKELRVRVPIEELELLLED
;
A
#
# COMPACT_ATOMS: atom_id res chain seq x y z
N GLU A 1 -32.39 -25.97 -16.97
CA GLU A 1 -33.85 -25.67 -16.93
C GLU A 1 -34.26 -24.97 -15.64
N GLU A 2 -33.77 -25.40 -14.48
CA GLU A 2 -34.05 -24.79 -13.17
C GLU A 2 -33.82 -23.27 -13.11
N TYR A 3 -32.66 -22.75 -13.58
CA TYR A 3 -32.40 -21.30 -13.63
C TYR A 3 -33.39 -20.54 -14.53
N ASN A 4 -33.79 -21.14 -15.65
CA ASN A 4 -34.79 -20.53 -16.55
C ASN A 4 -36.21 -20.56 -15.95
N CYS A 5 -36.50 -21.45 -15.00
CA CYS A 5 -37.75 -21.45 -14.24
C CYS A 5 -37.74 -20.36 -13.17
N LYS A 6 -36.66 -20.27 -12.36
CA LYS A 6 -36.50 -19.24 -11.32
C LYS A 6 -36.66 -17.82 -11.86
N VAL A 7 -36.04 -17.56 -13.00
CA VAL A 7 -36.11 -16.27 -13.69
C VAL A 7 -37.49 -15.97 -14.29
N ARG A 8 -38.24 -17.00 -14.71
CA ARG A 8 -39.62 -16.86 -15.21
C ARG A 8 -40.63 -16.67 -14.09
N GLU A 9 -40.42 -17.35 -12.96
CA GLU A 9 -41.26 -17.25 -11.76
C GLU A 9 -41.08 -15.92 -11.05
N ASN A 10 -39.84 -15.41 -10.97
CA ASN A 10 -39.52 -14.11 -10.39
C ASN A 10 -38.65 -13.25 -11.34
N PRO A 11 -39.24 -12.59 -12.35
CA PRO A 11 -38.50 -11.76 -13.31
C PRO A 11 -37.78 -10.54 -12.71
N ARG A 12 -38.14 -10.16 -11.48
CA ARG A 12 -37.50 -9.06 -10.73
C ARG A 12 -36.29 -9.48 -9.88
N ASP A 13 -35.98 -10.77 -9.81
CA ASP A 13 -34.84 -11.26 -9.04
C ASP A 13 -33.54 -11.12 -9.84
N VAL A 14 -32.81 -10.01 -9.59
CA VAL A 14 -31.52 -9.71 -10.21
C VAL A 14 -30.49 -10.82 -9.99
N LYS A 15 -30.49 -11.46 -8.82
CA LYS A 15 -29.52 -12.50 -8.49
C LYS A 15 -29.75 -13.75 -9.33
N ALA A 16 -31.01 -14.15 -9.51
CA ALA A 16 -31.36 -15.26 -10.40
C ALA A 16 -30.93 -15.02 -11.85
N TRP A 17 -31.06 -13.79 -12.35
CA TRP A 17 -30.55 -13.40 -13.68
C TRP A 17 -29.03 -13.48 -13.76
N MET A 18 -28.31 -12.96 -12.77
CA MET A 18 -26.84 -13.00 -12.71
C MET A 18 -26.30 -14.43 -12.59
N ASP A 19 -26.97 -15.30 -11.81
CA ASP A 19 -26.64 -16.72 -11.69
C ASP A 19 -26.88 -17.48 -13.00
N LEU A 20 -27.94 -17.11 -13.75
CA LEU A 20 -28.18 -17.69 -15.08
C LEU A 20 -27.08 -17.30 -16.09
N VAL A 21 -26.56 -16.07 -16.00
CA VAL A 21 -25.45 -15.57 -16.82
C VAL A 21 -24.15 -16.29 -16.47
N SER A 22 -23.85 -16.44 -15.17
CA SER A 22 -22.63 -17.14 -14.70
C SER A 22 -22.66 -18.63 -15.00
N PHE A 23 -23.84 -19.28 -14.93
CA PHE A 23 -24.01 -20.68 -15.31
C PHE A 23 -23.60 -20.97 -16.76
N GLN A 24 -23.71 -19.99 -17.67
CA GLN A 24 -23.24 -20.17 -19.05
C GLN A 24 -21.71 -20.37 -19.14
N ASP A 25 -20.93 -19.86 -18.17
CA ASP A 25 -19.48 -20.10 -18.09
C ASP A 25 -19.15 -21.49 -17.58
N GLU A 26 -19.97 -22.01 -16.65
CA GLU A 26 -19.76 -23.35 -16.07
C GLU A 26 -19.99 -24.45 -17.10
N LEU A 27 -20.97 -24.27 -17.99
CA LEU A 27 -21.24 -25.19 -19.12
C LEU A 27 -20.04 -25.36 -20.06
N MET A 28 -19.06 -24.44 -20.02
CA MET A 28 -17.85 -24.48 -20.86
C MET A 28 -16.63 -25.09 -20.18
N ARG A 29 -16.64 -25.32 -18.85
CA ARG A 29 -15.51 -25.94 -18.14
C ARG A 29 -15.47 -27.46 -18.40
N HIS A 30 -14.94 -27.87 -19.54
CA HIS A 30 -14.61 -29.28 -19.79
C HIS A 30 -13.38 -29.74 -18.99
N PRO A 31 -13.27 -31.03 -18.62
CA PRO A 31 -12.13 -31.56 -17.88
C PRO A 31 -10.94 -31.84 -18.81
N SER A 32 -9.76 -31.39 -18.37
CA SER A 32 -8.39 -31.62 -18.90
C SER A 32 -7.82 -30.56 -19.85
N CYS A 33 -6.70 -29.96 -19.41
CA CYS A 33 -5.90 -28.94 -20.12
C CYS A 33 -4.64 -29.52 -20.80
N TYR A 34 -4.58 -30.82 -21.04
CA TYR A 34 -3.42 -31.46 -21.68
C TYR A 34 -3.84 -32.06 -23.02
N ALA A 35 -3.21 -31.54 -24.09
CA ALA A 35 -3.47 -31.73 -25.52
C ALA A 35 -4.57 -30.79 -26.09
N ILE A 36 -4.14 -29.72 -26.76
CA ILE A 36 -5.00 -28.92 -27.65
C ILE A 36 -4.27 -28.80 -28.98
N SER A 37 -4.90 -29.27 -30.06
CA SER A 37 -4.43 -29.08 -31.44
C SER A 37 -4.94 -27.74 -32.01
N GLU A 38 -4.26 -27.17 -33.02
CA GLU A 38 -4.62 -25.84 -33.57
C GLU A 38 -6.06 -25.77 -34.13
N GLY A 39 -6.62 -26.87 -34.63
CA GLY A 39 -8.00 -26.94 -35.13
C GLY A 39 -9.08 -26.79 -34.05
N GLU A 40 -8.78 -27.13 -32.80
CA GLU A 40 -9.71 -26.99 -31.66
C GLU A 40 -9.78 -25.55 -31.10
N ARG A 41 -8.81 -24.69 -31.47
CA ARG A 41 -8.84 -23.27 -31.07
C ARG A 41 -9.88 -22.47 -31.83
N GLU A 42 -10.08 -22.73 -33.12
CA GLU A 42 -11.06 -21.99 -33.94
C GLU A 42 -12.50 -22.36 -33.60
N THR A 43 -12.76 -23.65 -33.35
CA THR A 43 -14.07 -24.11 -32.88
C THR A 43 -14.38 -23.57 -31.48
N ARG A 44 -13.38 -23.45 -30.59
CA ARG A 44 -13.52 -22.76 -29.28
C ARG A 44 -13.79 -21.26 -29.41
N LYS A 45 -13.17 -20.56 -30.36
CA LYS A 45 -13.46 -19.13 -30.60
C LYS A 45 -14.90 -18.91 -31.07
N LYS A 46 -15.39 -19.76 -31.97
CA LYS A 46 -16.79 -19.70 -32.46
C LYS A 46 -17.80 -20.04 -31.35
N SER A 47 -17.52 -21.05 -30.51
CA SER A 47 -18.40 -21.39 -29.38
C SER A 47 -18.40 -20.33 -28.28
N SER A 48 -17.25 -19.69 -28.01
CA SER A 48 -17.15 -18.58 -27.06
C SER A 48 -17.96 -17.36 -27.51
N LYS A 49 -17.91 -16.99 -28.79
CA LYS A 49 -18.69 -15.87 -29.35
C LYS A 49 -20.20 -16.11 -29.22
N LEU A 50 -20.68 -17.30 -29.56
CA LEU A 50 -22.11 -17.67 -29.45
C LEU A 50 -22.62 -17.63 -28.01
N ILE A 51 -21.77 -17.91 -27.02
CA ILE A 51 -22.16 -17.88 -25.60
C ILE A 51 -22.25 -16.45 -25.10
N LEU A 52 -21.30 -15.61 -25.48
CA LEU A 52 -21.35 -14.19 -25.17
C LEU A 52 -22.60 -13.52 -25.78
N GLU A 53 -22.98 -13.87 -27.01
CA GLU A 53 -24.25 -13.44 -27.64
C GLU A 53 -25.47 -13.91 -26.84
N LYS A 54 -25.47 -15.17 -26.38
CA LYS A 54 -26.54 -15.69 -25.50
C LYS A 54 -26.61 -14.94 -24.17
N LYS A 55 -25.47 -14.63 -23.55
CA LYS A 55 -25.41 -13.87 -22.30
C LYS A 55 -25.92 -12.44 -22.48
N LEU A 56 -25.56 -11.80 -23.59
CA LEU A 56 -26.09 -10.48 -23.94
C LEU A 56 -27.62 -10.52 -24.07
N ALA A 57 -28.18 -11.50 -24.79
CA ALA A 57 -29.63 -11.64 -24.93
C ALA A 57 -30.34 -11.91 -23.59
N ILE A 58 -29.71 -12.66 -22.67
CA ILE A 58 -30.23 -12.86 -21.31
C ILE A 58 -30.23 -11.54 -20.53
N LEU A 59 -29.15 -10.76 -20.61
CA LEU A 59 -29.04 -9.48 -19.91
C LEU A 59 -29.97 -8.41 -20.47
N GLU A 60 -30.19 -8.37 -21.78
CA GLU A 60 -31.17 -7.47 -22.40
C GLU A 60 -32.58 -7.74 -21.84
N ARG A 61 -33.00 -9.01 -21.78
CA ARG A 61 -34.26 -9.41 -21.15
C ARG A 61 -34.29 -9.08 -19.65
N ALA A 62 -33.16 -9.24 -18.94
CA ALA A 62 -33.09 -8.90 -17.52
C ALA A 62 -33.28 -7.39 -17.29
N ILE A 63 -32.68 -6.55 -18.15
CA ILE A 63 -32.78 -5.08 -18.10
C ILE A 63 -34.17 -4.60 -18.47
N GLU A 64 -34.82 -5.21 -19.47
CA GLU A 64 -36.22 -4.91 -19.82
C GLU A 64 -37.16 -5.11 -18.63
N ASN A 65 -36.93 -6.16 -17.82
CA ASN A 65 -37.71 -6.44 -16.62
C ASN A 65 -37.29 -5.60 -15.40
N ASN A 66 -36.05 -5.09 -15.38
CA ASN A 66 -35.44 -4.35 -14.25
C ASN A 66 -34.68 -3.10 -14.73
N PRO A 67 -35.36 -2.07 -15.24
CA PRO A 67 -34.73 -0.95 -15.94
C PRO A 67 -33.89 -0.03 -15.03
N ASN A 68 -34.12 -0.05 -13.72
CA ASN A 68 -33.41 0.79 -12.75
C ASN A 68 -32.16 0.13 -12.16
N GLU A 69 -31.94 -1.16 -12.43
CA GLU A 69 -30.85 -1.91 -11.84
C GLU A 69 -29.53 -1.66 -12.56
N VAL A 70 -28.56 -1.12 -11.82
CA VAL A 70 -27.25 -0.71 -12.37
C VAL A 70 -26.36 -1.91 -12.64
N ASP A 71 -26.41 -2.95 -11.80
CA ASP A 71 -25.52 -4.11 -11.91
C ASP A 71 -25.77 -4.92 -13.19
N LEU A 72 -27.02 -5.04 -13.64
CA LEU A 72 -27.36 -5.68 -14.92
C LEU A 72 -26.81 -4.89 -16.12
N LYS A 73 -26.91 -3.55 -16.06
CA LYS A 73 -26.35 -2.67 -17.10
C LYS A 73 -24.83 -2.74 -17.14
N LEU A 74 -24.18 -2.84 -15.98
CA LEU A 74 -22.74 -3.03 -15.86
C LEU A 74 -22.29 -4.39 -16.40
N ALA A 75 -23.01 -5.47 -16.09
CA ALA A 75 -22.75 -6.78 -16.65
C ALA A 75 -22.89 -6.78 -18.18
N ARG A 76 -23.89 -6.07 -18.72
CA ARG A 76 -24.06 -5.88 -20.17
C ARG A 76 -22.86 -5.14 -20.76
N LEU A 77 -22.47 -4.01 -20.18
CA LEU A 77 -21.32 -3.22 -20.67
C LEU A 77 -20.02 -4.03 -20.67
N LYS A 78 -19.77 -4.84 -19.65
CA LYS A 78 -18.61 -5.75 -19.60
C LYS A 78 -18.57 -6.72 -20.78
N LEU A 79 -19.72 -7.26 -21.20
CA LEU A 79 -19.79 -8.12 -22.38
C LEU A 79 -19.68 -7.34 -23.69
N CYS A 80 -20.27 -6.14 -23.77
CA CYS A 80 -20.26 -5.30 -24.98
C CYS A 80 -18.85 -4.86 -25.39
N ILE A 81 -17.87 -4.78 -24.48
CA ILE A 81 -16.47 -4.45 -24.79
C ILE A 81 -15.89 -5.40 -25.85
N GLU A 82 -16.30 -6.67 -25.87
CA GLU A 82 -15.81 -7.67 -26.82
C GLU A 82 -16.44 -7.56 -28.22
N PHE A 83 -17.59 -6.88 -28.35
CA PHE A 83 -18.38 -6.86 -29.60
C PHE A 83 -18.50 -5.48 -30.23
N TRP A 84 -18.46 -4.43 -29.43
CA TRP A 84 -18.77 -3.08 -29.88
C TRP A 84 -17.49 -2.28 -30.08
N GLU A 85 -17.57 -1.33 -31.01
CA GLU A 85 -16.52 -0.34 -31.17
C GLU A 85 -16.30 0.42 -29.84
N PRO A 86 -15.05 0.69 -29.43
CA PRO A 86 -14.75 1.36 -28.16
C PRO A 86 -15.52 2.67 -27.97
N SER A 87 -15.71 3.44 -29.05
CA SER A 87 -16.47 4.70 -29.02
C SER A 87 -17.96 4.52 -28.70
N ALA A 88 -18.58 3.41 -29.10
CA ALA A 88 -19.97 3.09 -28.78
C ALA A 88 -20.13 2.70 -27.31
N VAL A 89 -19.19 1.92 -26.78
CA VAL A 89 -19.16 1.53 -25.36
C VAL A 89 -18.98 2.76 -24.47
N VAL A 90 -18.08 3.68 -24.84
CA VAL A 90 -17.89 4.96 -24.12
C VAL A 90 -19.19 5.78 -24.08
N LYS A 91 -19.94 5.87 -25.19
CA LYS A 91 -21.23 6.59 -25.21
C LYS A 91 -22.26 5.99 -24.27
N GLU A 92 -22.33 4.67 -24.19
CA GLU A 92 -23.27 3.96 -23.31
C GLU A 92 -22.87 4.10 -21.83
N TRP A 93 -21.58 4.11 -21.52
CA TRP A 93 -21.07 4.48 -20.20
C TRP A 93 -21.45 5.91 -19.82
N GLN A 94 -21.26 6.87 -20.73
CA GLN A 94 -21.62 8.27 -20.49
C GLN A 94 -23.12 8.45 -20.23
N LYS A 95 -23.98 7.72 -20.95
CA LYS A 95 -25.42 7.68 -20.68
C LYS A 95 -25.72 7.13 -19.29
N LEU A 96 -25.07 6.03 -18.90
CA LEU A 96 -25.30 5.40 -17.60
C LEU A 96 -24.88 6.32 -16.43
N ILE A 97 -23.74 6.99 -16.58
CA ILE A 97 -23.24 7.98 -15.61
C ILE A 97 -24.16 9.20 -15.54
N PHE A 98 -24.68 9.67 -16.66
CA PHE A 98 -25.63 10.78 -16.70
C PHE A 98 -26.94 10.45 -15.97
N LEU A 99 -27.40 9.19 -16.02
CA LEU A 99 -28.60 8.73 -15.31
C LEU A 99 -28.38 8.55 -13.80
N HIS A 100 -27.15 8.26 -13.37
CA HIS A 100 -26.82 8.00 -11.96
C HIS A 100 -25.58 8.78 -11.51
N PRO A 101 -25.59 10.12 -11.59
CA PRO A 101 -24.41 10.94 -11.33
C PRO A 101 -24.00 10.96 -9.85
N ASN A 102 -24.91 10.59 -8.95
CA ASN A 102 -24.71 10.53 -7.50
C ASN A 102 -24.15 9.21 -6.99
N ASN A 103 -23.84 8.22 -7.86
CA ASN A 103 -23.32 6.92 -7.46
C ASN A 103 -21.78 6.85 -7.63
N PRO A 104 -20.99 6.93 -6.54
CA PRO A 104 -19.52 6.93 -6.65
C PRO A 104 -18.94 5.59 -7.10
N ALA A 105 -19.57 4.46 -6.74
CA ALA A 105 -19.09 3.14 -7.15
C ALA A 105 -19.22 2.93 -8.66
N LEU A 106 -20.26 3.50 -9.27
CA LEU A 106 -20.43 3.52 -10.72
C LEU A 106 -19.35 4.37 -11.40
N TRP A 107 -19.05 5.55 -10.84
CA TRP A 107 -17.95 6.39 -11.30
C TRP A 107 -16.60 5.69 -11.24
N GLN A 108 -16.29 4.97 -10.15
CA GLN A 108 -15.04 4.20 -10.03
C GLN A 108 -14.89 3.16 -11.14
N LYS A 109 -15.97 2.42 -11.46
CA LYS A 109 -15.96 1.45 -12.58
C LYS A 109 -15.78 2.14 -13.94
N TYR A 110 -16.40 3.29 -14.14
CA TYR A 110 -16.23 4.08 -15.37
C TYR A 110 -14.81 4.65 -15.51
N LEU A 111 -14.23 5.16 -14.43
CA LEU A 111 -12.85 5.67 -14.41
C LEU A 111 -11.84 4.56 -14.70
N LEU A 112 -12.03 3.38 -14.09
CA LEU A 112 -11.21 2.20 -14.39
C LEU A 112 -11.32 1.78 -15.87
N PHE A 113 -12.53 1.82 -16.45
CA PHE A 113 -12.73 1.56 -17.89
C PHE A 113 -12.00 2.58 -18.77
N CYS A 114 -12.13 3.88 -18.47
CA CYS A 114 -11.45 4.94 -19.22
C CYS A 114 -9.93 4.79 -19.16
N GLN A 115 -9.41 4.44 -17.99
CA GLN A 115 -7.99 4.26 -17.73
C GLN A 115 -7.44 2.99 -18.39
N SER A 116 -8.22 1.91 -18.51
CA SER A 116 -7.75 0.62 -19.05
C SER A 116 -7.88 0.45 -20.57
N GLN A 117 -8.77 1.19 -21.24
CA GLN A 117 -9.04 1.02 -22.67
C GLN A 117 -7.95 1.66 -23.57
N PHE A 118 -6.93 0.90 -23.95
CA PHE A 118 -5.75 1.36 -24.74
C PHE A 118 -6.10 2.22 -25.98
N SER A 119 -7.12 1.83 -26.75
CA SER A 119 -7.49 2.53 -28.00
C SER A 119 -8.03 3.93 -27.80
N THR A 120 -8.64 4.22 -26.64
CA THR A 120 -9.26 5.52 -26.36
C THR A 120 -8.59 6.30 -25.23
N PHE A 121 -7.57 5.69 -24.63
CA PHE A 121 -6.81 6.20 -23.51
C PHE A 121 -5.80 7.26 -23.96
N THR A 122 -5.84 8.39 -23.28
CA THR A 122 -4.73 9.35 -23.15
C THR A 122 -4.74 9.88 -21.71
N VAL A 123 -3.61 10.39 -21.24
CA VAL A 123 -3.50 10.90 -19.86
C VAL A 123 -4.44 12.09 -19.64
N SER A 124 -4.45 13.09 -20.53
CA SER A 124 -5.27 14.30 -20.44
C SER A 124 -6.77 14.00 -20.35
N LYS A 125 -7.26 13.10 -21.21
CA LYS A 125 -8.68 12.71 -21.25
C LYS A 125 -9.10 11.96 -20.00
N THR A 126 -8.25 11.07 -19.51
CA THR A 126 -8.52 10.29 -18.29
C THR A 126 -8.49 11.20 -17.06
N HIS A 127 -7.50 12.09 -16.98
CA HIS A 127 -7.39 13.14 -15.96
C HIS A 127 -8.63 14.05 -15.95
N GLY A 128 -9.09 14.49 -17.12
CA GLY A 128 -10.33 15.24 -17.28
C GLY A 128 -11.58 14.46 -16.85
N CYS A 129 -11.62 13.14 -17.04
CA CYS A 129 -12.71 12.29 -16.52
C CYS A 129 -12.72 12.24 -15.00
N TYR A 130 -11.55 12.15 -14.34
CA TYR A 130 -11.43 12.26 -12.88
C TYR A 130 -11.94 13.63 -12.39
N GLY A 131 -11.48 14.72 -13.01
CA GLY A 131 -11.93 16.07 -12.68
C GLY A 131 -13.45 16.25 -12.85
N LYS A 132 -14.03 15.76 -13.94
CA LYS A 132 -15.48 15.76 -14.18
C LYS A 132 -16.23 14.96 -13.11
N CYS A 133 -15.73 13.79 -12.75
CA CYS A 133 -16.29 12.94 -11.69
C CYS A 133 -16.34 13.70 -10.35
N LEU A 134 -15.18 14.20 -9.90
CA LEU A 134 -15.05 14.89 -8.61
C LEU A 134 -15.88 16.18 -8.58
N SER A 135 -15.91 16.95 -9.66
CA SER A 135 -16.75 18.15 -9.76
C SER A 135 -18.24 17.82 -9.73
N THR A 136 -18.66 16.71 -10.36
CA THR A 136 -20.08 16.28 -10.35
C THR A 136 -20.48 15.81 -8.96
N LEU A 137 -19.67 14.97 -8.31
CA LEU A 137 -19.92 14.50 -6.95
C LEU A 137 -19.86 15.64 -5.92
N SER A 138 -18.99 16.64 -6.11
CA SER A 138 -18.98 17.84 -5.26
C SER A 138 -20.28 18.63 -5.40
N ALA A 139 -20.81 18.78 -6.62
CA ALA A 139 -22.09 19.45 -6.84
C ALA A 139 -23.29 18.67 -6.25
N VAL A 140 -23.24 17.33 -6.26
CA VAL A 140 -24.19 16.46 -5.54
C VAL A 140 -24.11 16.72 -4.04
N TYR A 141 -22.89 16.68 -3.49
CA TYR A 141 -22.63 16.77 -2.05
C TYR A 141 -22.98 18.15 -1.48
N ASP A 142 -22.72 19.22 -2.23
CA ASP A 142 -23.10 20.59 -1.87
C ASP A 142 -24.60 20.87 -2.02
N GLY A 143 -25.39 19.91 -2.53
CA GLY A 143 -26.83 20.08 -2.78
C GLY A 143 -27.16 20.99 -3.96
N SER A 144 -26.16 21.35 -4.77
CA SER A 144 -26.36 22.18 -5.98
C SER A 144 -27.12 21.42 -7.07
N MET A 145 -27.00 20.08 -7.12
CA MET A 145 -27.78 19.23 -8.01
C MET A 145 -29.00 18.64 -7.31
N VAL A 146 -30.12 19.35 -7.41
CA VAL A 146 -31.39 19.02 -6.70
C VAL A 146 -32.00 17.68 -7.16
N SER A 147 -31.74 17.25 -8.40
CA SER A 147 -32.34 16.04 -8.97
C SER A 147 -31.83 14.72 -8.37
N HIS A 148 -30.63 14.70 -7.80
CA HIS A 148 -29.97 13.48 -7.32
C HIS A 148 -29.30 13.75 -5.97
N PRO A 149 -29.88 13.31 -4.84
CA PRO A 149 -29.30 13.54 -3.52
C PRO A 149 -28.01 12.72 -3.33
N ALA A 150 -27.13 13.21 -2.47
CA ALA A 150 -25.90 12.51 -2.08
C ALA A 150 -26.22 11.18 -1.40
N LEU A 151 -25.48 10.14 -1.77
CA LEU A 151 -25.55 8.84 -1.12
C LEU A 151 -24.68 8.83 0.15
N PRO A 152 -24.96 7.96 1.14
CA PRO A 152 -24.06 7.76 2.27
C PRO A 152 -22.65 7.38 1.79
N GLY A 153 -21.61 7.95 2.40
CA GLY A 153 -20.23 7.64 2.01
C GLY A 153 -19.71 8.44 0.80
N THR A 154 -20.46 9.44 0.30
CA THR A 154 -20.06 10.21 -0.90
C THR A 154 -18.75 10.98 -0.68
N GLU A 155 -18.54 11.56 0.50
CA GLU A 155 -17.33 12.33 0.83
C GLU A 155 -16.08 11.43 0.87
N GLU A 156 -16.19 10.28 1.52
CA GLU A 156 -15.18 9.23 1.58
C GLU A 156 -14.83 8.71 0.19
N ALA A 157 -15.85 8.49 -0.65
CA ALA A 157 -15.65 8.05 -2.02
C ALA A 157 -14.99 9.14 -2.89
N MET A 158 -15.32 10.42 -2.70
CA MET A 158 -14.63 11.53 -3.37
C MET A 158 -13.14 11.55 -3.00
N LEU A 159 -12.80 11.40 -1.71
CA LEU A 159 -11.40 11.30 -1.28
C LEU A 159 -10.71 10.08 -1.90
N ALA A 160 -11.36 8.92 -1.93
CA ALA A 160 -10.80 7.71 -2.55
C ALA A 160 -10.52 7.89 -4.06
N ILE A 161 -11.45 8.54 -4.79
CA ILE A 161 -11.29 8.85 -6.22
C ILE A 161 -10.17 9.87 -6.44
N PHE A 162 -10.07 10.89 -5.59
CA PHE A 162 -8.96 11.85 -5.62
C PHE A 162 -7.61 11.17 -5.42
N LEU A 163 -7.48 10.28 -4.42
CA LEU A 163 -6.25 9.52 -4.19
C LEU A 163 -5.91 8.62 -5.39
N GLN A 164 -6.92 7.98 -5.99
CA GLN A 164 -6.73 7.19 -7.21
C GLN A 164 -6.23 8.05 -8.39
N GLN A 165 -6.72 9.29 -8.55
CA GLN A 165 -6.23 10.24 -9.55
C GLN A 165 -4.75 10.59 -9.32
N CYS A 166 -4.35 10.85 -8.07
CA CYS A 166 -2.95 11.14 -7.73
C CYS A 166 -2.03 9.95 -8.08
N HIS A 167 -2.44 8.72 -7.74
CA HIS A 167 -1.67 7.51 -8.10
C HIS A 167 -1.63 7.30 -9.62
N PHE A 168 -2.72 7.55 -10.33
CA PHE A 168 -2.76 7.49 -11.80
C PHE A 168 -1.73 8.45 -12.43
N LEU A 169 -1.70 9.71 -12.00
CA LEU A 169 -0.75 10.70 -12.52
C LEU A 169 0.70 10.31 -12.21
N ARG A 170 0.99 9.84 -10.99
CA ARG A 170 2.30 9.29 -10.63
C ARG A 170 2.71 8.13 -11.54
N GLN A 171 1.82 7.17 -11.75
CA GLN A 171 2.09 6.01 -12.62
C GLN A 171 2.29 6.40 -14.08
N ALA A 172 1.65 7.48 -14.54
CA ALA A 172 1.86 8.06 -15.87
C ALA A 172 3.15 8.91 -15.97
N GLY A 173 3.85 9.11 -14.84
CA GLY A 173 5.07 9.91 -14.72
C GLY A 173 4.83 11.40 -14.48
N HIS A 174 3.58 11.87 -14.38
CA HIS A 174 3.22 13.27 -14.10
C HIS A 174 3.25 13.56 -12.59
N SER A 175 4.39 13.27 -11.95
CA SER A 175 4.62 13.41 -10.51
C SER A 175 4.34 14.84 -10.01
N GLU A 176 4.75 15.85 -10.78
CA GLU A 176 4.52 17.27 -10.53
C GLU A 176 3.04 17.64 -10.40
N LYS A 177 2.18 17.08 -11.26
CA LYS A 177 0.72 17.27 -11.22
C LYS A 177 0.13 16.57 -10.00
N ALA A 178 0.61 15.36 -9.69
CA ALA A 178 0.15 14.60 -8.53
C ALA A 178 0.47 15.31 -7.20
N VAL A 179 1.68 15.85 -7.04
CA VAL A 179 2.04 16.67 -5.86
C VAL A 179 1.18 17.92 -5.81
N SER A 180 1.03 18.62 -6.94
CA SER A 180 0.26 19.85 -7.01
C SER A 180 -1.19 19.64 -6.58
N LEU A 181 -1.82 18.51 -6.94
CA LEU A 181 -3.15 18.13 -6.45
C LEU A 181 -3.18 18.03 -4.91
N PHE A 182 -2.20 17.36 -4.31
CA PHE A 182 -2.12 17.25 -2.85
C PHE A 182 -1.86 18.62 -2.19
N GLN A 183 -0.90 19.39 -2.68
CA GLN A 183 -0.60 20.73 -2.17
C GLN A 183 -1.83 21.63 -2.24
N ALA A 184 -2.48 21.67 -3.40
CA ALA A 184 -3.68 22.47 -3.63
C ALA A 184 -4.82 22.04 -2.70
N LEU A 185 -5.08 20.73 -2.56
CA LEU A 185 -6.16 20.25 -1.69
C LEU A 185 -5.86 20.48 -0.21
N LEU A 186 -4.60 20.40 0.23
CA LEU A 186 -4.19 20.74 1.60
C LEU A 186 -4.36 22.24 1.88
N ASP A 187 -3.91 23.11 0.98
CA ASP A 187 -4.14 24.56 1.07
C ASP A 187 -5.63 24.89 1.09
N PHE A 188 -6.40 24.27 0.19
CA PHE A 188 -7.85 24.42 0.08
C PHE A 188 -8.59 23.93 1.31
N THR A 189 -8.07 22.93 2.02
CA THR A 189 -8.73 22.34 3.21
C THR A 189 -8.34 23.07 4.49
N PHE A 190 -7.04 23.22 4.75
CA PHE A 190 -6.51 23.65 6.04
C PHE A 190 -6.22 25.15 6.13
N PHE A 191 -5.88 25.78 5.00
CA PHE A 191 -5.51 27.19 4.95
C PHE A 191 -6.61 28.03 4.28
N LYS A 192 -7.87 27.61 4.39
CA LYS A 192 -9.04 28.29 3.83
C LYS A 192 -9.37 29.60 4.54
N PRO A 193 -9.52 30.73 3.82
CA PRO A 193 -10.05 31.99 4.36
C PRO A 193 -11.47 31.85 4.92
N ASP A 194 -11.78 32.57 6.01
CA ASP A 194 -13.06 32.43 6.71
C ASP A 194 -14.25 32.95 5.88
N ASN A 195 -14.04 33.97 5.04
CA ASN A 195 -15.04 34.57 4.16
C ASN A 195 -15.50 33.66 3.00
N VAL A 196 -14.76 32.59 2.68
CA VAL A 196 -15.08 31.67 1.57
C VAL A 196 -15.72 30.37 2.09
N LYS A 197 -15.74 30.13 3.41
CA LYS A 197 -16.17 28.84 4.00
C LYS A 197 -17.60 28.42 3.64
N ASP A 198 -18.51 29.39 3.58
CA ASP A 198 -19.95 29.13 3.37
C ASP A 198 -20.33 29.04 1.89
N LEU A 199 -19.39 29.29 0.97
CA LEU A 199 -19.65 29.19 -0.47
C LEU A 199 -19.70 27.71 -0.91
N PRO A 200 -20.47 27.36 -1.95
CA PRO A 200 -20.37 26.04 -2.59
C PRO A 200 -18.95 25.78 -3.11
N THR A 201 -18.55 24.52 -3.26
CA THR A 201 -17.20 24.11 -3.67
C THR A 201 -16.75 24.81 -4.96
N ARG A 202 -17.67 25.01 -5.92
CA ARG A 202 -17.38 25.77 -7.15
C ARG A 202 -16.94 27.21 -6.86
N GLY A 203 -17.68 27.93 -6.03
CA GLY A 203 -17.31 29.31 -5.65
C GLY A 203 -15.98 29.34 -4.88
N GLN A 204 -15.76 28.35 -4.00
CA GLN A 204 -14.48 28.24 -3.30
C GLN A 204 -13.29 28.05 -4.25
N ARG A 205 -13.45 27.28 -5.33
CA ARG A 205 -12.43 27.09 -6.38
C ARG A 205 -12.11 28.39 -7.11
N GLU A 206 -13.14 29.17 -7.49
CA GLU A 206 -12.98 30.46 -8.17
C GLU A 206 -12.17 31.48 -7.32
N PHE A 207 -12.34 31.48 -6.00
CA PHE A 207 -11.51 32.31 -5.10
C PHE A 207 -10.10 31.75 -4.83
N PHE A 208 -9.89 30.45 -5.06
CA PHE A 208 -8.60 29.80 -4.87
C PHE A 208 -7.66 29.97 -6.07
N GLU A 209 -8.21 30.02 -7.28
CA GLU A 209 -7.47 30.16 -8.54
C GLU A 209 -6.45 31.32 -8.52
N PRO A 210 -6.79 32.55 -8.10
CA PRO A 210 -5.80 33.64 -8.03
C PRO A 210 -4.63 33.36 -7.06
N PHE A 211 -4.89 32.59 -5.99
CA PHE A 211 -3.81 32.15 -5.10
C PHE A 211 -2.91 31.15 -5.81
N TRP A 212 -3.47 30.19 -6.55
CA TRP A 212 -2.69 29.22 -7.34
C TRP A 212 -1.83 29.90 -8.43
N ASP A 213 -2.35 30.94 -9.07
CA ASP A 213 -1.63 31.63 -10.14
C ASP A 213 -0.62 32.67 -9.63
N SER A 214 -0.69 33.06 -8.35
CA SER A 214 0.21 34.06 -7.76
C SER A 214 1.68 33.62 -7.63
N GLY A 215 1.98 32.34 -7.80
CA GLY A 215 3.33 31.78 -7.61
C GLY A 215 3.84 31.80 -6.16
N GLU A 216 2.97 32.03 -5.16
CA GLU A 216 3.35 31.89 -3.75
C GLU A 216 3.77 30.46 -3.37
N PRO A 217 4.73 30.28 -2.43
CA PRO A 217 5.10 28.96 -1.94
C PRO A 217 3.91 28.20 -1.35
N ARG A 218 3.79 26.91 -1.72
CA ARG A 218 2.68 26.03 -1.36
C ARG A 218 3.03 25.13 -0.19
N VAL A 219 2.02 24.46 0.39
CA VAL A 219 2.24 23.49 1.47
C VAL A 219 3.36 22.49 1.12
N GLY A 220 4.28 22.28 2.07
CA GLY A 220 5.53 21.53 1.95
C GLY A 220 6.77 22.36 1.53
N GLU A 221 6.60 23.52 0.91
CA GLU A 221 7.72 24.31 0.39
C GLU A 221 8.29 25.30 1.42
N LYS A 222 9.53 25.74 1.17
CA LYS A 222 10.21 26.72 2.01
C LYS A 222 9.47 28.07 1.95
N GLY A 223 9.11 28.60 3.12
CA GLY A 223 8.44 29.91 3.23
C GLY A 223 6.93 29.91 3.01
N ALA A 224 6.30 28.74 2.84
CA ALA A 224 4.86 28.64 2.66
C ALA A 224 4.07 29.10 3.90
N LYS A 225 3.03 29.89 3.66
CA LYS A 225 2.12 30.45 4.68
C LYS A 225 0.65 30.05 4.49
N GLY A 226 0.32 29.52 3.31
CA GLY A 226 -1.00 29.08 2.91
C GLY A 226 -1.95 30.18 2.42
N TRP A 227 -3.05 29.74 1.82
CA TRP A 227 -4.02 30.59 1.10
C TRP A 227 -4.61 31.73 1.95
N LYS A 228 -5.01 31.45 3.20
CA LYS A 228 -5.56 32.45 4.13
C LYS A 228 -4.61 33.61 4.41
N ALA A 229 -3.34 33.31 4.63
CA ALA A 229 -2.34 34.33 4.91
C ALA A 229 -2.11 35.23 3.68
N TRP A 230 -2.08 34.63 2.49
CA TRP A 230 -1.96 35.36 1.23
C TRP A 230 -3.16 36.28 0.97
N MET A 231 -4.40 35.80 1.16
CA MET A 231 -5.61 36.61 0.93
C MET A 231 -5.62 37.84 1.86
N HIS A 232 -5.31 37.68 3.14
CA HIS A 232 -5.19 38.80 4.08
C HIS A 232 -4.06 39.77 3.73
N GLN A 233 -3.00 39.29 3.09
CA GLN A 233 -1.91 40.15 2.63
C GLN A 233 -2.34 41.00 1.43
N GLN A 234 -3.07 40.41 0.48
CA GLN A 234 -3.63 41.12 -0.67
C GLN A 234 -4.65 42.19 -0.25
N GLU A 235 -5.53 41.87 0.70
CA GLU A 235 -6.50 42.82 1.28
C GLU A 235 -5.84 44.04 1.93
N LYS A 236 -4.63 43.87 2.49
CA LYS A 236 -3.86 44.94 3.14
C LYS A 236 -2.99 45.75 2.17
N GLY A 237 -3.02 45.46 0.86
CA GLY A 237 -2.22 46.14 -0.16
C GLY A 237 -0.71 45.94 -0.02
N GLY A 238 -0.27 44.89 0.68
CA GLY A 238 1.13 44.71 1.08
C GLY A 238 1.96 43.91 0.07
N TRP A 239 2.82 44.59 -0.69
CA TRP A 239 3.98 43.95 -1.31
C TRP A 239 4.93 43.47 -0.20
N VAL A 240 5.19 42.16 -0.12
CA VAL A 240 6.28 41.67 0.73
C VAL A 240 7.55 41.67 -0.10
N LEU A 241 8.52 42.50 0.32
CA LEU A 241 9.93 42.28 0.03
C LEU A 241 10.33 40.98 0.74
N ILE A 242 10.51 39.90 -0.01
CA ILE A 242 11.09 38.68 0.54
C ILE A 242 12.55 39.03 0.84
N ASN A 243 12.95 39.01 2.11
CA ASN A 243 14.38 39.10 2.46
C ASN A 243 15.12 38.01 1.67
N PRO A 244 16.28 38.33 1.08
CA PRO A 244 17.02 37.33 0.32
C PRO A 244 17.20 36.08 1.21
N PRO A 245 17.04 34.86 0.64
CA PRO A 245 17.49 33.69 1.37
C PRO A 245 18.95 33.92 1.77
N ASP A 246 19.31 33.57 3.00
CA ASP A 246 20.71 33.47 3.39
C ASP A 246 21.41 32.65 2.29
N GLU A 247 22.47 33.20 1.69
CA GLU A 247 23.35 32.53 0.73
C GLU A 247 24.00 31.33 1.44
N ASP A 248 23.27 30.21 1.52
CA ASP A 248 23.79 28.94 1.97
C ASP A 248 23.67 27.94 0.82
N GLU A 249 24.85 27.62 0.29
CA GLU A 249 25.19 26.67 -0.77
C GLU A 249 24.41 26.91 -2.08
N GLU A 250 25.09 27.52 -3.06
CA GLU A 250 24.90 27.12 -4.46
C GLU A 250 24.91 25.59 -4.44
N ASP A 251 23.72 24.97 -4.49
CA ASP A 251 23.63 23.58 -4.92
C ASP A 251 24.29 23.63 -6.28
N VAL A 252 25.52 23.13 -6.34
CA VAL A 252 26.17 22.78 -7.60
C VAL A 252 25.11 21.91 -8.28
N GLU A 253 24.40 22.48 -9.24
CA GLU A 253 23.75 21.69 -10.26
C GLU A 253 24.91 20.88 -10.82
N ASP A 254 25.06 19.65 -10.31
CA ASP A 254 25.93 18.66 -10.92
C ASP A 254 25.40 18.61 -12.36
N GLU A 255 26.07 19.33 -13.27
CA GLU A 255 25.78 19.35 -14.70
C GLU A 255 25.48 17.91 -15.09
N GLU A 256 24.39 17.71 -15.84
CA GLU A 256 23.87 16.38 -16.18
C GLU A 256 24.82 15.64 -17.13
N GLU A 257 26.02 15.32 -16.65
CA GLU A 257 27.00 14.59 -17.41
C GLU A 257 26.55 13.13 -17.49
N ILE A 258 26.43 12.66 -18.73
CA ILE A 258 26.27 11.25 -19.04
C ILE A 258 27.46 10.51 -18.41
N LYS A 259 27.20 9.83 -17.29
CA LYS A 259 28.22 9.15 -16.45
C LYS A 259 29.12 8.20 -17.23
N ASP A 260 28.63 7.65 -18.35
CA ASP A 260 29.37 6.77 -19.23
C ASP A 260 28.82 6.83 -20.68
N ARG A 261 29.44 7.66 -21.51
CA ARG A 261 29.09 7.81 -22.94
C ARG A 261 29.33 6.53 -23.76
N SER A 262 30.04 5.52 -23.22
CA SER A 262 30.26 4.24 -23.90
C SER A 262 29.06 3.28 -23.84
N LEU A 263 28.07 3.58 -22.99
CA LEU A 263 26.88 2.75 -22.86
C LEU A 263 25.94 2.87 -24.07
N PRO A 264 25.17 1.81 -24.39
CA PRO A 264 24.14 1.89 -25.42
C PRO A 264 23.12 3.01 -25.15
N LYS A 265 22.63 3.65 -26.22
CA LYS A 265 21.66 4.78 -26.19
C LYS A 265 20.49 4.55 -25.22
N TRP A 266 19.83 3.39 -25.31
CA TRP A 266 18.68 3.04 -24.46
C TRP A 266 19.03 3.05 -22.95
N ARG A 267 20.26 2.71 -22.58
CA ARG A 267 20.70 2.62 -21.18
C ARG A 267 21.02 4.00 -20.62
N ASN A 268 21.61 4.88 -21.43
CA ASN A 268 21.81 6.28 -21.08
C ASN A 268 20.45 6.99 -20.94
N TRP A 269 19.54 6.77 -21.89
CA TRP A 269 18.16 7.29 -21.82
C TRP A 269 17.46 6.85 -20.52
N LEU A 270 17.41 5.55 -20.21
CA LEU A 270 16.79 5.04 -18.98
C LEU A 270 17.43 5.63 -17.71
N GLY A 271 18.76 5.84 -17.73
CA GLY A 271 19.50 6.43 -16.63
C GLY A 271 19.11 7.88 -16.38
N MET A 272 19.08 8.68 -17.44
CA MET A 272 18.68 10.10 -17.37
C MET A 272 17.21 10.25 -17.03
N GLU A 273 16.31 9.49 -17.67
CA GLU A 273 14.87 9.56 -17.41
C GLU A 273 14.54 9.25 -15.94
N ARG A 274 15.17 8.20 -15.37
CA ARG A 274 15.04 7.88 -13.93
C ARG A 274 15.63 8.97 -13.03
N SER A 275 16.73 9.60 -13.45
CA SER A 275 17.37 10.70 -12.70
C SER A 275 16.48 11.94 -12.68
N ARG A 276 15.94 12.35 -13.84
CA ARG A 276 15.04 13.50 -13.96
C ARG A 276 13.71 13.25 -13.26
N GLU A 277 13.15 12.04 -13.32
CA GLU A 277 11.95 11.69 -12.53
C GLU A 277 12.20 11.87 -11.03
N ALA A 278 13.37 11.50 -10.52
CA ALA A 278 13.72 11.65 -9.11
C ALA A 278 14.00 13.09 -8.66
N ARG A 279 14.36 13.99 -9.58
CA ARG A 279 14.62 15.42 -9.28
C ARG A 279 13.42 16.30 -9.56
N HIS A 280 12.77 16.12 -10.70
CA HIS A 280 11.72 17.01 -11.24
C HIS A 280 10.32 16.54 -10.84
N TRP A 281 10.15 16.09 -9.59
CA TRP A 281 8.86 15.66 -9.05
C TRP A 281 8.02 16.82 -8.50
N LEU A 282 8.63 17.99 -8.27
CA LEU A 282 7.95 19.24 -7.91
C LEU A 282 7.64 20.11 -9.14
N PRO A 283 6.49 20.83 -9.14
CA PRO A 283 6.16 21.76 -10.21
C PRO A 283 7.23 22.86 -10.33
N TRP A 284 7.59 23.22 -11.56
CA TRP A 284 8.53 24.31 -11.81
C TRP A 284 7.87 25.66 -11.51
N ARG A 285 8.66 26.62 -11.01
CA ARG A 285 8.20 28.00 -10.81
C ARG A 285 9.27 29.01 -11.22
N PRO A 286 8.88 30.17 -11.77
CA PRO A 286 9.80 31.24 -12.06
C PRO A 286 10.32 31.87 -10.76
N GLU A 287 11.62 32.13 -10.69
CA GLU A 287 12.22 32.86 -9.58
C GLU A 287 11.68 34.30 -9.56
N LYS A 288 11.04 34.73 -8.45
CA LYS A 288 10.44 36.07 -8.32
C LYS A 288 11.44 37.23 -8.50
N ASN A 289 12.74 36.97 -8.43
CA ASN A 289 13.81 37.97 -8.48
C ASN A 289 14.43 38.18 -9.87
N LYS A 290 14.13 37.31 -10.84
CA LYS A 290 14.46 37.51 -12.26
C LYS A 290 13.17 37.87 -12.99
N LYS A 291 13.20 38.80 -13.95
CA LYS A 291 12.01 39.06 -14.77
C LYS A 291 11.65 37.73 -15.46
N PRO A 292 10.47 37.13 -15.20
CA PRO A 292 10.14 35.85 -15.78
C PRO A 292 10.04 36.03 -17.29
N SER A 293 10.95 35.42 -18.05
CA SER A 293 10.77 35.20 -19.46
C SER A 293 10.17 33.82 -19.67
N LEU A 294 9.33 33.65 -20.69
CA LEU A 294 8.81 32.33 -21.09
C LEU A 294 9.93 31.36 -21.51
N GLU A 295 11.15 31.87 -21.72
CA GLU A 295 12.34 31.13 -22.14
C GLU A 295 13.12 30.53 -20.95
N ASP A 296 12.80 30.89 -19.70
CA ASP A 296 13.51 30.39 -18.50
C ASP A 296 13.04 28.99 -18.05
N CYS A 297 11.95 28.46 -18.62
CA CYS A 297 11.42 27.14 -18.28
C CYS A 297 11.89 26.10 -19.29
N GLU A 298 12.92 25.34 -18.93
CA GLU A 298 13.48 24.26 -19.77
C GLU A 298 12.44 23.18 -20.12
N ASP A 299 11.43 23.00 -19.25
CA ASP A 299 10.43 21.94 -19.38
C ASP A 299 9.02 22.48 -19.06
N PRO A 300 8.27 22.93 -20.09
CA PRO A 300 6.94 23.52 -19.92
C PRO A 300 5.92 22.60 -19.26
N GLU A 301 6.07 21.27 -19.39
CA GLU A 301 5.15 20.31 -18.78
C GLU A 301 5.24 20.31 -17.24
N ARG A 302 6.35 20.83 -16.68
CA ARG A 302 6.48 21.03 -15.23
C ARG A 302 5.65 22.20 -14.69
N GLN A 303 5.10 23.06 -15.57
CA GLN A 303 4.19 24.13 -15.16
C GLN A 303 2.79 23.55 -14.97
N VAL A 304 2.29 23.55 -13.74
CA VAL A 304 0.97 23.03 -13.40
C VAL A 304 -0.02 24.18 -13.26
N LEU A 305 -0.96 24.26 -14.20
CA LEU A 305 -1.98 25.31 -14.24
C LEU A 305 -3.15 24.98 -13.32
N PHE A 306 -3.93 25.99 -12.94
CA PHE A 306 -5.10 25.75 -12.11
C PHE A 306 -6.15 24.87 -12.83
N ASP A 307 -6.26 24.94 -14.15
CA ASP A 307 -7.15 24.09 -14.94
C ASP A 307 -6.85 22.59 -14.78
N ASP A 308 -5.60 22.22 -14.50
CA ASP A 308 -5.21 20.84 -14.21
C ASP A 308 -5.73 20.36 -12.84
N LEU A 309 -6.08 21.27 -11.92
CA LEU A 309 -6.33 20.97 -10.50
C LEU A 309 -7.75 21.30 -10.05
N GLY A 310 -8.29 22.44 -10.50
CA GLY A 310 -9.55 23.04 -10.05
C GLY A 310 -10.72 22.07 -10.04
N PRO A 311 -11.00 21.32 -11.14
CA PRO A 311 -12.08 20.34 -11.18
C PRO A 311 -11.98 19.23 -10.11
N SER A 312 -10.76 18.91 -9.66
CA SER A 312 -10.45 17.88 -8.68
C SER A 312 -10.45 18.35 -7.23
N LEU A 313 -10.51 19.66 -6.97
CA LEU A 313 -10.54 20.18 -5.59
C LEU A 313 -11.88 19.91 -4.92
N ILE A 314 -11.89 19.11 -3.86
CA ILE A 314 -13.10 18.69 -3.13
C ILE A 314 -13.16 19.33 -1.75
N ARG A 315 -14.39 19.53 -1.23
CA ARG A 315 -14.60 20.01 0.14
C ARG A 315 -14.66 18.83 1.11
N LEU A 316 -13.72 18.78 2.06
CA LEU A 316 -13.70 17.82 3.17
C LEU A 316 -14.21 18.50 4.45
N SER A 317 -15.35 18.03 4.95
CA SER A 317 -15.99 18.50 6.18
C SER A 317 -15.62 17.63 7.38
N SER A 318 -15.40 16.32 7.19
CA SER A 318 -15.04 15.43 8.30
C SER A 318 -13.57 15.62 8.72
N PRO A 319 -13.27 15.83 10.02
CA PRO A 319 -11.89 15.91 10.52
C PRO A 319 -11.12 14.60 10.30
N GLU A 320 -11.80 13.46 10.32
CA GLU A 320 -11.17 12.15 10.06
C GLU A 320 -10.67 12.05 8.62
N LEU A 321 -11.46 12.55 7.66
CA LEU A 321 -11.08 12.58 6.24
C LEU A 321 -10.00 13.61 5.95
N GLN A 322 -10.01 14.74 6.65
CA GLN A 322 -8.92 15.72 6.60
C GLN A 322 -7.60 15.11 7.10
N PHE A 323 -7.64 14.37 8.21
CA PHE A 323 -6.47 13.64 8.71
C PHE A 323 -6.03 12.53 7.77
N GLN A 324 -6.99 11.81 7.16
CA GLN A 324 -6.73 10.78 6.16
C GLN A 324 -6.07 11.35 4.90
N LEU A 325 -6.49 12.54 4.42
CA LEU A 325 -5.84 13.23 3.31
C LEU A 325 -4.35 13.48 3.59
N LEU A 326 -4.03 14.07 4.75
CA LEU A 326 -2.66 14.32 5.16
C LEU A 326 -1.86 13.00 5.28
N SER A 327 -2.43 12.00 5.94
CA SER A 327 -1.80 10.69 6.11
C SER A 327 -1.54 10.00 4.77
N SER A 328 -2.45 10.15 3.81
CA SER A 328 -2.31 9.61 2.46
C SER A 328 -1.22 10.34 1.68
N PHE A 329 -1.10 11.67 1.82
CA PHE A 329 -0.01 12.42 1.19
C PHE A 329 1.35 12.07 1.78
N LEU A 330 1.44 11.94 3.12
CA LEU A 330 2.65 11.47 3.79
C LEU A 330 3.05 10.09 3.27
N GLN A 331 2.09 9.16 3.16
CA GLN A 331 2.32 7.84 2.57
C GLN A 331 2.77 7.93 1.11
N PHE A 332 2.17 8.80 0.31
CA PHE A 332 2.54 9.06 -1.08
C PHE A 332 3.99 9.56 -1.23
N LEU A 333 4.49 10.29 -0.22
CA LEU A 333 5.88 10.75 -0.11
C LEU A 333 6.82 9.71 0.52
N GLY A 334 6.34 8.50 0.86
CA GLY A 334 7.16 7.44 1.45
C GLY A 334 7.25 7.43 2.98
N VAL A 335 6.43 8.20 3.67
CA VAL A 335 6.32 8.16 5.15
C VAL A 335 5.47 6.95 5.56
N PRO A 336 5.90 6.14 6.54
CA PRO A 336 5.13 4.98 6.99
C PRO A 336 3.92 5.41 7.83
N CYS A 337 2.79 5.64 7.18
CA CYS A 337 1.53 5.97 7.83
C CYS A 337 0.58 4.76 7.88
N THR A 338 -0.30 4.72 8.88
CA THR A 338 -1.37 3.72 8.99
C THR A 338 -2.56 4.15 8.12
N CYS A 339 -2.38 4.28 6.81
CA CYS A 339 -3.46 4.50 5.86
C CYS A 339 -3.49 3.37 4.83
N ARG A 340 -4.68 2.88 4.49
CA ARG A 340 -4.87 1.86 3.46
C ARG A 340 -5.87 2.37 2.45
N LEU A 341 -5.46 2.38 1.18
CA LEU A 341 -6.36 2.53 0.04
C LEU A 341 -7.39 1.39 0.05
N LEU A 342 -8.54 1.62 -0.58
CA LEU A 342 -9.46 0.53 -0.87
C LEU A 342 -8.73 -0.56 -1.69
N PRO A 343 -8.99 -1.86 -1.46
CA PRO A 343 -8.26 -2.93 -2.14
C PRO A 343 -8.21 -2.82 -3.67
N SER A 344 -9.31 -2.40 -4.30
CA SER A 344 -9.36 -2.18 -5.76
C SER A 344 -8.40 -1.07 -6.21
N SER A 345 -8.44 0.09 -5.56
CA SER A 345 -7.52 1.22 -5.85
C SER A 345 -6.08 0.88 -5.51
N PHE A 346 -5.85 0.06 -4.47
CA PHE A 346 -4.53 -0.43 -4.10
C PHE A 346 -3.91 -1.27 -5.22
N TYR A 347 -4.63 -2.27 -5.74
CA TYR A 347 -4.11 -3.14 -6.80
C TYR A 347 -3.80 -2.39 -8.10
N ILE A 348 -4.59 -1.38 -8.46
CA ILE A 348 -4.34 -0.50 -9.61
C ILE A 348 -3.05 0.30 -9.40
N ALA A 349 -2.81 0.79 -8.18
CA ALA A 349 -1.63 1.56 -7.83
C ALA A 349 -0.36 0.70 -7.69
N MET A 350 -0.48 -0.63 -7.55
CA MET A 350 0.67 -1.50 -7.30
C MET A 350 1.57 -1.63 -8.54
N ASP A 351 2.74 -1.01 -8.47
CA ASP A 351 3.76 -1.03 -9.51
C ASP A 351 5.15 -1.36 -8.97
N GLU A 352 5.36 -1.37 -7.65
CA GLU A 352 6.68 -1.57 -7.03
C GLU A 352 6.93 -3.01 -6.61
N ASN A 353 8.12 -3.51 -6.91
CA ASN A 353 8.60 -4.77 -6.38
C ASN A 353 9.51 -4.50 -5.17
N ASN A 354 8.90 -4.19 -4.02
CA ASN A 354 9.61 -4.11 -2.73
C ASN A 354 10.01 -5.52 -2.25
N SER A 355 10.86 -6.20 -3.02
CA SER A 355 11.47 -7.46 -2.66
C SER A 355 10.50 -8.47 -2.01
N VAL A 356 9.80 -9.19 -2.88
CA VAL A 356 9.56 -10.64 -2.75
C VAL A 356 10.87 -11.40 -2.38
N ASP A 357 12.04 -10.75 -2.46
CA ASP A 357 13.29 -11.19 -1.87
C ASP A 357 13.26 -11.12 -0.33
N ASN A 358 13.03 -12.30 0.24
CA ASN A 358 13.46 -12.64 1.59
C ASN A 358 14.99 -12.55 1.69
N GLU A 359 15.58 -11.36 1.76
CA GLU A 359 16.88 -11.27 2.42
C GLU A 359 16.67 -11.67 3.88
N TYR A 360 17.24 -12.82 4.21
CA TYR A 360 17.06 -13.57 5.45
C TYR A 360 17.60 -12.80 6.67
N ASN A 361 16.91 -11.74 7.08
CA ASN A 361 17.12 -11.19 8.41
C ASN A 361 16.37 -12.05 9.42
N ASN A 362 17.06 -13.08 9.90
CA ASN A 362 16.67 -13.82 11.11
C ASN A 362 16.82 -12.95 12.39
N GLN A 363 17.13 -11.66 12.26
CA GLN A 363 17.19 -10.69 13.35
C GLN A 363 15.80 -10.06 13.54
N GLY A 364 15.30 -10.00 14.77
CA GLY A 364 14.01 -9.40 15.06
C GLY A 364 12.79 -10.25 14.65
N ILE A 365 12.71 -11.56 14.99
CA ILE A 365 11.53 -12.37 14.62
C ILE A 365 10.27 -11.97 15.40
N LEU A 366 10.44 -11.60 16.67
CA LEU A 366 9.38 -11.11 17.56
C LEU A 366 9.17 -9.60 17.39
N THR A 367 10.21 -8.86 17.01
CA THR A 367 10.26 -7.38 17.00
C THR A 367 10.42 -6.75 15.63
N SER A 368 10.45 -7.54 14.56
CA SER A 368 10.35 -7.03 13.20
C SER A 368 9.08 -6.21 13.16
N LEU A 369 9.24 -4.90 13.06
CA LEU A 369 8.18 -4.11 12.47
C LEU A 369 8.05 -4.67 11.07
N ASP A 370 6.99 -5.44 10.84
CA ASP A 370 6.46 -5.63 9.51
C ASP A 370 6.10 -4.24 9.00
N MET A 371 7.10 -3.54 8.46
CA MET A 371 6.88 -2.32 7.71
C MET A 371 5.87 -2.72 6.63
N PRO A 372 4.71 -2.05 6.54
CA PRO A 372 3.71 -2.42 5.57
C PRO A 372 4.39 -2.40 4.21
N PHE A 373 4.38 -3.54 3.52
CA PHE A 373 4.74 -3.56 2.12
C PHE A 373 3.64 -2.80 1.41
N PHE A 374 3.98 -1.61 0.93
CA PHE A 374 3.01 -0.78 0.26
C PHE A 374 2.82 -1.22 -1.19
N GLY A 375 3.78 -1.92 -1.81
CA GLY A 375 3.68 -2.41 -3.19
C GLY A 375 3.43 -1.32 -4.24
N VAL A 376 3.50 -0.05 -3.83
CA VAL A 376 3.21 1.16 -4.59
C VAL A 376 4.44 2.03 -4.46
N SER A 377 5.03 2.41 -5.60
CA SER A 377 6.25 3.21 -5.59
C SER A 377 5.98 4.60 -5.02
N ASN A 378 6.96 5.08 -4.25
CA ASN A 378 7.03 6.45 -3.78
C ASN A 378 7.18 7.43 -4.95
N ILE A 379 6.91 8.71 -4.71
CA ILE A 379 7.02 9.72 -5.75
C ILE A 379 8.45 9.87 -6.27
N GLY A 380 8.62 10.16 -7.56
CA GLY A 380 9.94 10.32 -8.17
C GLY A 380 10.74 9.01 -8.33
N HIS A 381 10.13 7.85 -8.07
CA HIS A 381 10.82 6.57 -8.07
C HIS A 381 10.18 5.56 -9.02
N MET A 382 11.00 5.01 -9.91
CA MET A 382 10.65 3.90 -10.81
C MET A 382 11.73 2.83 -10.76
N ASP A 383 11.48 1.78 -9.98
CA ASP A 383 12.43 0.68 -9.81
C ASP A 383 12.58 -0.17 -11.08
N SER A 384 13.81 -0.65 -11.34
CA SER A 384 14.08 -1.67 -12.36
C SER A 384 13.90 -3.07 -11.75
N MET A 385 13.17 -3.93 -12.46
CA MET A 385 13.03 -5.34 -12.08
C MET A 385 14.34 -6.14 -12.19
N VAL A 386 15.32 -5.67 -12.97
CA VAL A 386 16.57 -6.40 -13.28
C VAL A 386 17.70 -6.00 -12.37
N GLN A 387 17.84 -4.71 -12.07
CA GLN A 387 18.98 -4.18 -11.30
C GLN A 387 18.86 -4.41 -9.79
N GLY A 388 17.73 -4.95 -9.33
CA GLY A 388 17.43 -5.11 -7.91
C GLY A 388 17.22 -3.77 -7.21
N GLU A 389 16.70 -3.82 -5.99
CA GLU A 389 16.35 -2.65 -5.18
C GLU A 389 17.60 -1.77 -4.94
N LYS A 390 17.70 -0.61 -5.59
CA LYS A 390 18.57 0.46 -5.11
C LYS A 390 17.83 1.11 -3.97
N HIS A 391 17.92 0.57 -2.74
CA HIS A 391 17.22 1.12 -1.56
C HIS A 391 17.21 2.64 -1.58
N VAL A 392 16.04 3.18 -1.90
CA VAL A 392 15.90 4.58 -2.27
C VAL A 392 15.92 5.39 -0.99
N THR A 393 17.03 6.07 -0.76
CA THR A 393 17.09 7.11 0.27
C THR A 393 16.61 8.40 -0.37
N HIS A 394 15.59 9.02 0.24
CA HIS A 394 15.09 10.32 -0.16
C HIS A 394 16.23 11.32 -0.43
N THR A 395 16.04 12.14 -1.45
CA THR A 395 16.96 13.27 -1.73
C THR A 395 16.91 14.27 -0.56
N LYS A 396 17.93 15.14 -0.44
CA LYS A 396 17.94 16.16 0.62
C LYS A 396 16.72 17.08 0.51
N GLU A 397 16.33 17.43 -0.71
CA GLU A 397 15.16 18.27 -1.01
C GLU A 397 13.85 17.61 -0.58
N GLU A 398 13.65 16.33 -0.89
CA GLU A 398 12.49 15.56 -0.41
C GLU A 398 12.44 15.50 1.12
N GLU A 399 13.59 15.25 1.77
CA GLU A 399 13.65 15.24 3.24
C GLU A 399 13.28 16.60 3.84
N GLN A 400 13.69 17.69 3.19
CA GLN A 400 13.36 19.05 3.64
C GLN A 400 11.88 19.37 3.42
N PHE A 401 11.32 18.96 2.27
CA PHE A 401 9.90 19.10 1.98
C PHE A 401 9.01 18.38 2.99
N ILE A 402 9.32 17.11 3.30
CA ILE A 402 8.60 16.32 4.30
C ILE A 402 8.70 16.96 5.69
N GLN A 403 9.89 17.46 6.07
CA GLN A 403 10.06 18.18 7.33
C GLN A 403 9.21 19.44 7.37
N ASN A 404 9.23 20.29 6.33
CA ASN A 404 8.41 21.50 6.26
C ASN A 404 6.92 21.17 6.37
N LEU A 405 6.46 20.10 5.70
CA LEU A 405 5.10 19.60 5.80
C LEU A 405 4.73 19.25 7.24
N PHE A 406 5.56 18.48 7.96
CA PHE A 406 5.32 18.19 9.38
C PHE A 406 5.25 19.46 10.23
N HIS A 407 6.17 20.42 10.03
CA HIS A 407 6.18 21.67 10.81
C HIS A 407 4.92 22.52 10.57
N MET A 408 4.42 22.58 9.34
CA MET A 408 3.21 23.35 9.00
C MET A 408 1.93 22.66 9.47
N MET A 409 1.85 21.33 9.36
CA MET A 409 0.63 20.60 9.64
C MET A 409 0.44 20.30 11.14
N LEU A 410 1.53 20.04 11.88
CA LEU A 410 1.45 19.62 13.29
C LEU A 410 0.71 20.62 14.22
N PRO A 411 0.85 21.96 14.07
CA PRO A 411 0.09 22.93 14.86
C PRO A 411 -1.43 22.94 14.59
N LEU A 412 -1.87 22.40 13.45
CA LEU A 412 -3.28 22.43 13.04
C LEU A 412 -4.12 21.33 13.70
N PHE A 413 -3.49 20.29 14.23
CA PHE A 413 -4.16 19.17 14.87
C PHE A 413 -4.05 19.24 16.39
N SER A 414 -4.99 18.59 17.08
CA SER A 414 -5.01 18.48 18.54
C SER A 414 -5.30 17.04 18.98
N GLY A 415 -5.10 16.73 20.26
CA GLY A 415 -5.41 15.41 20.83
C GLY A 415 -4.65 14.24 20.17
N GLN A 416 -5.42 13.23 19.74
CA GLN A 416 -4.89 11.97 19.19
C GLN A 416 -4.23 12.16 17.82
N ASP A 417 -4.78 13.00 16.95
CA ASP A 417 -4.26 13.19 15.59
C ASP A 417 -2.88 13.82 15.58
N ARG A 418 -2.67 14.83 16.44
CA ARG A 418 -1.33 15.42 16.63
C ARG A 418 -0.34 14.40 17.18
N SER A 419 -0.78 13.56 18.11
CA SER A 419 0.03 12.47 18.65
C SER A 419 0.41 11.46 17.55
N ASN A 420 -0.53 11.09 16.68
CA ASN A 420 -0.29 10.23 15.53
C ASN A 420 0.70 10.84 14.53
N LEU A 421 0.65 12.15 14.27
CA LEU A 421 1.64 12.83 13.41
C LEU A 421 3.05 12.80 14.01
N CYS A 422 3.19 13.04 15.32
CA CYS A 422 4.48 12.89 16.01
C CYS A 422 5.01 11.46 15.88
N ILE A 423 4.13 10.46 15.98
CA ILE A 423 4.46 9.04 15.80
C ILE A 423 4.94 8.77 14.37
N PHE A 424 4.20 9.22 13.34
CA PHE A 424 4.59 9.04 11.93
C PHE A 424 5.94 9.70 11.62
N TRP A 425 6.19 10.90 12.15
CA TRP A 425 7.47 11.58 11.95
C TRP A 425 8.65 10.79 12.56
N LEU A 426 8.47 10.26 13.78
CA LEU A 426 9.52 9.46 14.41
C LEU A 426 9.70 8.10 13.72
N GLN A 427 8.61 7.47 13.25
CA GLN A 427 8.66 6.23 12.48
C GLN A 427 9.37 6.41 11.14
N TYR A 428 9.20 7.55 10.47
CA TYR A 428 9.94 7.92 9.27
C TYR A 428 11.46 7.96 9.53
N GLU A 429 11.88 8.62 10.61
CA GLU A 429 13.30 8.66 11.00
C GLU A 429 13.84 7.26 11.34
N ILE A 430 13.05 6.42 12.03
CA ILE A 430 13.41 5.02 12.35
C ILE A 430 13.53 4.17 11.07
N THR A 431 12.67 4.40 10.07
CA THR A 431 12.72 3.69 8.78
C THR A 431 14.02 3.97 8.05
N LYS A 432 14.46 5.24 8.02
CA LYS A 432 15.77 5.63 7.48
C LYS A 432 16.93 4.98 8.22
N VAL A 433 16.87 4.92 9.56
CA VAL A 433 17.87 4.20 10.39
C VAL A 433 17.93 2.72 10.01
N THR A 434 16.76 2.09 9.85
CA THR A 434 16.63 0.67 9.51
C THR A 434 17.18 0.36 8.11
N GLN A 435 16.91 1.23 7.13
CA GLN A 435 17.50 1.15 5.79
C GLN A 435 19.03 1.26 5.84
N TYR A 436 19.58 2.26 6.54
CA TYR A 436 21.04 2.40 6.66
C TYR A 436 21.71 1.24 7.41
N LEU A 437 20.99 0.61 8.34
CA LEU A 437 21.43 -0.60 9.04
C LEU A 437 21.52 -1.79 8.08
N LYS A 438 20.49 -2.01 7.24
CA LYS A 438 20.50 -3.05 6.19
C LYS A 438 21.62 -2.83 5.17
N MET A 439 21.84 -1.58 4.75
CA MET A 439 22.91 -1.24 3.80
C MET A 439 24.34 -1.31 4.38
N GLY A 440 24.50 -1.54 5.69
CA GLY A 440 25.82 -1.56 6.35
C GLY A 440 26.56 -0.20 6.38
N LYS A 441 25.90 0.93 6.08
CA LYS A 441 26.52 2.27 5.97
C LYS A 441 26.70 2.94 7.34
N LYS A 442 27.71 2.52 8.10
CA LYS A 442 27.97 2.96 9.50
C LYS A 442 28.05 4.48 9.70
N LYS A 443 28.64 5.25 8.78
CA LYS A 443 28.77 6.72 8.92
C LYS A 443 27.40 7.42 8.83
N LYS A 444 26.61 7.11 7.79
CA LYS A 444 25.26 7.65 7.59
C LYS A 444 24.32 7.22 8.71
N LEU A 445 24.41 5.97 9.17
CA LEU A 445 23.67 5.45 10.32
C LEU A 445 23.88 6.30 11.58
N LYS A 446 25.12 6.65 11.92
CA LYS A 446 25.43 7.48 13.09
C LYS A 446 24.87 8.90 12.98
N LEU A 447 24.97 9.52 11.80
CA LEU A 447 24.42 10.86 11.56
C LEU A 447 22.90 10.85 11.68
N GLN A 448 22.26 9.89 11.01
CA GLN A 448 20.81 9.73 11.01
C GLN A 448 20.28 9.39 12.40
N GLY A 449 20.97 8.52 13.14
CA GLY A 449 20.66 8.23 14.54
C GLY A 449 20.71 9.47 15.43
N LYS A 450 21.68 10.38 15.24
CA LYS A 450 21.73 11.66 15.98
C LYS A 450 20.53 12.56 15.66
N LYS A 451 20.14 12.67 14.37
CA LYS A 451 18.96 13.43 13.95
C LYS A 451 17.68 12.88 14.59
N GLY A 452 17.44 11.56 14.47
CA GLY A 452 16.28 10.90 15.06
C GLY A 452 16.18 11.06 16.58
N LYS A 453 17.31 10.96 17.31
CA LYS A 453 17.35 11.22 18.76
C LYS A 453 17.00 12.66 19.13
N LYS A 454 17.54 13.63 18.38
CA LYS A 454 17.25 15.05 18.60
C LYS A 454 15.75 15.30 18.40
N LEU A 455 15.17 14.75 17.34
CA LEU A 455 13.74 14.83 17.06
C LEU A 455 12.93 14.20 18.19
N ALA A 456 13.20 12.95 18.58
CA ALA A 456 12.47 12.26 19.63
C ALA A 456 12.47 13.05 20.95
N LYS A 457 13.64 13.57 21.36
CA LYS A 457 13.76 14.42 22.56
C LYS A 457 12.97 15.71 22.44
N ASN A 458 12.97 16.35 21.27
CA ASN A 458 12.19 17.57 21.04
C ASN A 458 10.69 17.30 21.10
N LEU A 459 10.22 16.22 20.47
CA LEU A 459 8.82 15.82 20.50
C LEU A 459 8.35 15.53 21.94
N LEU A 460 9.14 14.80 22.73
CA LEU A 460 8.84 14.46 24.13
C LEU A 460 8.92 15.64 25.11
N LYS A 461 9.67 16.71 24.79
CA LYS A 461 9.73 17.92 25.64
C LYS A 461 8.41 18.69 25.67
N THR A 462 7.66 18.63 24.58
CA THR A 462 6.34 19.26 24.41
C THR A 462 5.39 18.76 25.49
N PRO A 463 4.69 19.64 26.24
CA PRO A 463 3.92 19.24 27.42
C PRO A 463 2.89 18.14 27.12
N ASP A 464 2.26 18.23 25.95
CA ASP A 464 1.23 17.30 25.50
C ASP A 464 1.74 15.88 25.20
N ASN A 465 3.04 15.76 24.89
CA ASN A 465 3.68 14.51 24.50
C ASN A 465 4.52 13.89 25.62
N ARG A 466 4.72 14.59 26.74
CA ARG A 466 5.56 14.10 27.86
C ARG A 466 5.12 12.74 28.37
N ASN A 467 3.82 12.51 28.41
CA ASN A 467 3.21 11.28 28.89
C ASN A 467 2.78 10.34 27.75
N ASN A 468 3.15 10.63 26.49
CA ASN A 468 2.78 9.80 25.35
C ASN A 468 3.68 8.55 25.29
N VAL A 469 3.14 7.44 25.78
CA VAL A 469 3.85 6.15 25.90
C VAL A 469 4.33 5.62 24.55
N SER A 470 3.56 5.81 23.48
CA SER A 470 3.93 5.36 22.13
C SER A 470 5.17 6.08 21.58
N LEU A 471 5.34 7.37 21.90
CA LEU A 471 6.55 8.11 21.53
C LEU A 471 7.77 7.64 22.34
N TRP A 472 7.59 7.38 23.64
CA TRP A 472 8.63 6.77 24.47
C TRP A 472 9.04 5.38 23.96
N GLN A 473 8.07 4.56 23.57
CA GLN A 473 8.29 3.25 22.97
C GLN A 473 9.15 3.34 21.71
N LEU A 474 8.83 4.26 20.80
CA LEU A 474 9.59 4.47 19.56
C LEU A 474 10.99 5.03 19.83
N TYR A 475 11.15 5.95 20.79
CA TYR A 475 12.46 6.47 21.16
C TYR A 475 13.36 5.39 21.75
N ALA A 476 12.82 4.55 22.65
CA ALA A 476 13.55 3.41 23.19
C ALA A 476 13.93 2.39 22.11
N TYR A 477 13.02 2.11 21.18
CA TYR A 477 13.30 1.25 20.03
C TYR A 477 14.39 1.83 19.10
N LEU A 478 14.39 3.14 18.87
CA LEU A 478 15.44 3.82 18.11
C LEU A 478 16.82 3.66 18.77
N GLU A 479 16.91 3.85 20.10
CA GLU A 479 18.16 3.62 20.83
C GLU A 479 18.63 2.16 20.72
N TRP A 480 17.69 1.21 20.77
CA TRP A 480 17.96 -0.22 20.60
C TRP A 480 18.54 -0.53 19.22
N LEU A 481 17.92 -0.01 18.15
CA LEU A 481 18.39 -0.20 16.77
C LEU A 481 19.80 0.38 16.53
N LEU A 482 20.18 1.43 17.25
CA LEU A 482 21.51 2.03 17.17
C LEU A 482 22.57 1.24 17.94
N GLY A 483 22.18 0.17 18.65
CA GLY A 483 23.06 -0.67 19.47
C GLY A 483 23.30 -0.13 20.88
N ASN A 484 22.60 0.94 21.29
CA ASN A 484 22.73 1.53 22.62
C ASN A 484 21.81 0.85 23.63
N ILE A 485 22.02 -0.45 23.86
CA ILE A 485 21.10 -1.30 24.62
C ILE A 485 20.86 -0.77 26.04
N GLU A 486 21.90 -0.33 26.76
CA GLU A 486 21.74 0.19 28.13
C GLU A 486 20.96 1.51 28.20
N ASP A 487 21.13 2.39 27.22
CA ASP A 487 20.35 3.63 27.18
C ASP A 487 18.91 3.36 26.78
N ALA A 488 18.66 2.43 25.85
CA ALA A 488 17.32 1.96 25.51
C ALA A 488 16.61 1.38 26.74
N ARG A 489 17.30 0.54 27.52
CA ARG A 489 16.80 -0.02 28.80
C ARG A 489 16.39 1.08 29.78
N LYS A 490 17.23 2.10 29.99
CA LYS A 490 16.88 3.26 30.85
C LYS A 490 15.65 3.99 30.35
N VAL A 491 15.50 4.19 29.04
CA VAL A 491 14.33 4.86 28.45
C VAL A 491 13.06 4.03 28.65
N PHE A 492 13.13 2.71 28.43
CA PHE A 492 12.02 1.79 28.73
C PHE A 492 11.65 1.81 30.22
N ASP A 493 12.65 1.68 31.10
CA ASP A 493 12.44 1.67 32.56
C ASP A 493 11.84 2.99 33.06
N THR A 494 12.27 4.13 32.50
CA THR A 494 11.71 5.45 32.81
C THR A 494 10.25 5.53 32.40
N SER A 495 9.91 5.08 31.19
CA SER A 495 8.54 5.11 30.69
C SER A 495 7.63 4.17 31.48
N LEU A 496 8.09 2.96 31.83
CA LEU A 496 7.33 2.04 32.69
C LEU A 496 7.14 2.58 34.11
N GLY A 497 8.10 3.35 34.64
CA GLY A 497 7.96 4.06 35.91
C GLY A 497 6.78 5.05 35.93
N MET A 498 6.35 5.56 34.76
CA MET A 498 5.22 6.48 34.63
C MET A 498 3.86 5.78 34.70
N ALA A 499 3.81 4.44 34.59
CA ALA A 499 2.56 3.67 34.49
C ALA A 499 1.73 3.64 35.78
N GLY A 500 2.33 3.96 36.93
CA GLY A 500 1.66 3.91 38.23
C GLY A 500 1.19 2.50 38.61
N ILE A 501 0.14 2.40 39.43
CA ILE A 501 -0.38 1.14 40.00
C ILE A 501 -1.33 0.40 39.02
N SER A 502 -1.91 1.11 38.05
CA SER A 502 -2.87 0.60 37.05
C SER A 502 -2.25 0.44 35.66
N GLY A 503 -0.94 0.30 35.55
CA GLY A 503 -0.23 0.19 34.26
C GLY A 503 -0.76 -0.94 33.36
N ILE A 504 -1.17 -2.07 33.95
CA ILE A 504 -1.73 -3.20 33.20
C ILE A 504 -3.11 -2.93 32.60
N GLN A 505 -3.88 -1.95 33.09
CA GLN A 505 -5.21 -1.63 32.54
C GLN A 505 -5.14 -0.71 31.31
N ASN A 506 -3.98 -0.10 31.07
CA ASN A 506 -3.79 0.81 29.95
C ASN A 506 -3.12 0.07 28.77
N PRO A 507 -3.74 0.05 27.58
CA PRO A 507 -3.23 -0.66 26.41
C PRO A 507 -1.80 -0.25 26.03
N GLN A 508 -1.45 1.03 26.17
CA GLN A 508 -0.16 1.53 25.70
C GLN A 508 1.00 0.98 26.53
N PHE A 509 0.82 0.81 27.85
CA PHE A 509 1.83 0.22 28.72
C PHE A 509 1.96 -1.31 28.52
N CYS A 510 0.86 -1.99 28.17
CA CYS A 510 0.93 -3.40 27.73
C CYS A 510 1.78 -3.54 26.46
N HIS A 511 1.54 -2.69 25.44
CA HIS A 511 2.33 -2.72 24.21
C HIS A 511 3.81 -2.35 24.44
N LEU A 512 4.09 -1.36 25.29
CA LEU A 512 5.45 -0.98 25.68
C LEU A 512 6.18 -2.15 26.35
N SER A 513 5.55 -2.76 27.36
CA SER A 513 6.10 -3.90 28.10
C SER A 513 6.32 -5.11 27.20
N LEU A 514 5.37 -5.37 26.29
CA LEU A 514 5.46 -6.43 25.30
C LEU A 514 6.64 -6.21 24.35
N LEU A 515 6.82 -5.00 23.82
CA LEU A 515 7.97 -4.72 22.95
C LEU A 515 9.29 -4.88 23.70
N TYR A 516 9.41 -4.34 24.90
CA TYR A 516 10.64 -4.45 25.71
C TYR A 516 10.96 -5.91 26.04
N ALA A 517 9.96 -6.68 26.47
CA ALA A 517 10.13 -8.11 26.76
C ALA A 517 10.49 -8.92 25.50
N LYS A 518 9.92 -8.60 24.34
CA LYS A 518 10.28 -9.24 23.05
C LYS A 518 11.73 -8.94 22.66
N LEU A 519 12.18 -7.69 22.78
CA LEU A 519 13.56 -7.28 22.48
C LEU A 519 14.56 -8.00 23.39
N GLU A 520 14.29 -8.08 24.69
CA GLU A 520 15.12 -8.81 25.65
C GLU A 520 15.09 -10.33 25.40
N ALA A 521 13.92 -10.89 25.04
CA ALA A 521 13.80 -12.31 24.69
C ALA A 521 14.65 -12.66 23.46
N GLU A 522 14.75 -11.77 22.47
CA GLU A 522 15.57 -11.99 21.27
C GLU A 522 17.08 -11.99 21.52
N LEU A 523 17.54 -11.45 22.66
CA LEU A 523 18.94 -11.55 23.10
C LEU A 523 19.27 -12.94 23.68
N LEU A 524 18.25 -13.74 24.03
CA LEU A 524 18.45 -15.08 24.57
C LEU A 524 18.97 -16.03 23.48
N ILE A 525 20.06 -16.73 23.78
CA ILE A 525 20.67 -17.74 22.88
C ILE A 525 19.93 -19.08 23.00
N ASN A 526 19.49 -19.43 24.21
CA ASN A 526 18.72 -20.63 24.55
C ASN A 526 17.66 -20.31 25.63
N LEU A 527 16.79 -21.28 25.94
CA LEU A 527 15.75 -21.15 26.98
C LEU A 527 16.30 -21.33 28.41
N GLU A 528 17.57 -21.64 28.57
CA GLU A 528 18.21 -21.82 29.87
C GLU A 528 18.33 -20.45 30.57
N GLY A 529 17.82 -20.34 31.80
CA GLY A 529 17.78 -19.06 32.52
C GLY A 529 16.69 -18.09 32.06
N ALA A 530 15.79 -18.49 31.15
CA ALA A 530 14.68 -17.63 30.67
C ALA A 530 13.78 -17.14 31.81
N VAL A 531 13.59 -17.95 32.86
CA VAL A 531 12.78 -17.59 34.04
C VAL A 531 13.40 -16.43 34.84
N GLU A 532 14.72 -16.37 34.91
CA GLU A 532 15.47 -15.31 35.61
C GLU A 532 15.74 -14.10 34.72
N SER A 533 15.40 -14.20 33.43
CA SER A 533 15.64 -13.15 32.44
C SER A 533 14.90 -11.84 32.75
N ARG A 534 15.46 -10.75 32.23
CA ARG A 534 14.84 -9.43 32.30
C ARG A 534 13.46 -9.40 31.66
N ALA A 535 13.24 -10.14 30.57
CA ALA A 535 11.94 -10.26 29.91
C ALA A 535 10.86 -10.81 30.86
N THR A 536 11.17 -11.88 31.60
CA THR A 536 10.26 -12.44 32.61
C THR A 536 10.02 -11.48 33.75
N TYR A 537 11.05 -10.76 34.20
CA TYR A 537 10.89 -9.74 35.24
C TYR A 537 9.91 -8.63 34.83
N ILE A 538 10.07 -8.05 33.64
CA ILE A 538 9.20 -6.98 33.13
C ILE A 538 7.74 -7.44 33.10
N LEU A 539 7.50 -8.62 32.54
CA LEU A 539 6.15 -9.19 32.44
C LEU A 539 5.55 -9.56 33.80
N THR A 540 6.39 -10.00 34.75
CA THR A 540 5.94 -10.27 36.13
C THR A 540 5.55 -8.97 36.82
N LYS A 541 6.38 -7.92 36.69
CA LYS A 541 6.14 -6.61 37.31
C LYS A 541 4.91 -5.90 36.75
N LEU A 542 4.63 -6.05 35.45
CA LEU A 542 3.40 -5.51 34.86
C LEU A 542 2.14 -6.08 35.53
N ALA A 543 2.15 -7.36 35.91
CA ALA A 543 1.02 -8.01 36.58
C ALA A 543 0.99 -7.79 38.10
N GLU A 544 2.07 -7.30 38.71
CA GLU A 544 2.09 -6.85 40.10
C GLU A 544 1.44 -5.46 40.18
N ARG A 545 0.46 -5.28 41.07
CA ARG A 545 -0.20 -3.97 41.31
C ARG A 545 0.69 -3.03 42.14
N GLY A 546 1.85 -2.66 41.61
CA GLY A 546 2.84 -1.82 42.30
C GLY A 546 3.66 -0.96 41.34
N HIS A 547 4.44 -0.03 41.90
CA HIS A 547 5.33 0.81 41.09
C HIS A 547 6.43 -0.03 40.43
N TYR A 548 6.69 0.25 39.14
CA TYR A 548 7.77 -0.39 38.41
C TYR A 548 9.12 -0.03 39.02
N VAL A 549 9.96 -1.05 39.22
CA VAL A 549 11.35 -0.90 39.68
C VAL A 549 12.25 -1.48 38.59
N PRO A 550 13.38 -0.84 38.24
CA PRO A 550 14.31 -1.39 37.26
C PRO A 550 14.84 -2.77 37.67
N TYR A 551 15.14 -3.60 36.67
CA TYR A 551 15.62 -4.96 36.87
C TYR A 551 16.95 -5.00 37.64
N ASN A 552 16.99 -5.81 38.71
CA ASN A 552 18.13 -5.95 39.61
C ASN A 552 18.74 -7.36 39.62
N GLY A 553 18.36 -8.25 38.69
CA GLY A 553 18.93 -9.59 38.57
C GLY A 553 18.17 -10.72 39.27
N GLN A 554 17.06 -10.45 39.96
CA GLN A 554 16.29 -11.48 40.66
C GLN A 554 14.80 -11.48 40.27
N VAL A 555 14.26 -12.67 40.00
CA VAL A 555 12.82 -12.89 39.75
C VAL A 555 12.29 -13.85 40.80
N SER A 556 11.40 -13.37 41.68
CA SER A 556 10.79 -14.21 42.72
C SER A 556 9.79 -15.20 42.12
N SER A 557 10.00 -16.50 42.36
CA SER A 557 9.10 -17.57 41.91
C SER A 557 7.66 -17.41 42.42
N VAL A 558 7.49 -16.87 43.63
CA VAL A 558 6.18 -16.57 44.21
C VAL A 558 5.46 -15.48 43.42
N ASN A 559 6.21 -14.47 42.97
CA ASN A 559 5.64 -13.38 42.19
C ASN A 559 5.26 -13.82 40.78
N VAL A 560 6.05 -14.71 40.16
CA VAL A 560 5.70 -15.36 38.88
C VAL A 560 4.36 -16.10 38.99
N LEU A 561 4.14 -16.86 40.06
CA LEU A 561 2.86 -17.57 40.28
C LEU A 561 1.68 -16.61 40.49
N LYS A 562 1.88 -15.52 41.22
CA LYS A 562 0.85 -14.48 41.40
C LYS A 562 0.53 -13.78 40.08
N ALA A 563 1.55 -13.37 39.33
CA ALA A 563 1.41 -12.74 38.03
C ALA A 563 0.61 -13.61 37.06
N ARG A 564 0.87 -14.93 37.04
CA ARG A 564 0.10 -15.87 36.21
C ARG A 564 -1.40 -15.83 36.49
N LYS A 565 -1.80 -15.88 37.77
CA LYS A 565 -3.21 -15.81 38.18
C LYS A 565 -3.82 -14.46 37.83
N THR A 566 -3.07 -13.37 37.99
CA THR A 566 -3.53 -12.03 37.60
C THR A 566 -3.80 -11.93 36.11
N TYR A 567 -2.89 -12.41 35.25
CA TYR A 567 -3.11 -12.40 33.81
C TYR A 567 -4.31 -13.25 33.39
N GLU A 568 -4.47 -14.44 33.97
CA GLU A 568 -5.60 -15.32 33.67
C GLU A 568 -6.94 -14.66 34.02
N HIS A 569 -7.04 -14.01 35.19
CA HIS A 569 -8.22 -13.26 35.60
C HIS A 569 -8.48 -12.07 34.67
N LEU A 570 -7.47 -11.24 34.38
CA LEU A 570 -7.64 -10.04 33.55
C LEU A 570 -8.02 -10.35 32.10
N VAL A 571 -7.44 -11.42 31.52
CA VAL A 571 -7.81 -11.85 30.17
C VAL A 571 -9.26 -12.33 30.16
N GLN A 572 -9.69 -13.06 31.20
CA GLN A 572 -11.07 -13.50 31.32
C GLN A 572 -12.04 -12.32 31.48
N ASP A 573 -11.69 -11.34 32.32
CA ASP A 573 -12.48 -10.11 32.51
C ASP A 573 -12.63 -9.32 31.21
N CYS A 574 -11.53 -9.08 30.49
CA CYS A 574 -11.54 -8.37 29.21
C CYS A 574 -12.40 -9.09 28.17
N LEU A 575 -12.38 -10.42 28.14
CA LEU A 575 -13.22 -11.20 27.24
C LEU A 575 -14.70 -11.11 27.61
N THR A 576 -15.03 -10.98 28.90
CA THR A 576 -16.41 -10.80 29.35
C THR A 576 -16.95 -9.38 29.17
N GLU A 577 -16.11 -8.35 29.32
CA GLU A 577 -16.50 -6.94 29.14
C GLU A 577 -16.75 -6.58 27.66
N ASN A 578 -16.02 -7.22 26.74
CA ASN A 578 -16.26 -7.08 25.31
C ASN A 578 -17.60 -7.71 24.84
N LEU A 579 -18.30 -8.49 25.68
CA LEU A 579 -19.65 -9.01 25.38
C LEU A 579 -20.77 -8.00 25.62
N THR A 580 -20.54 -6.95 26.41
CA THR A 580 -21.60 -6.06 26.92
C THR A 580 -21.60 -4.65 26.32
N SER A 581 -20.51 -4.21 25.67
CA SER A 581 -20.35 -2.84 25.15
C SER A 581 -20.27 -2.79 23.63
N ASN A 582 -21.28 -2.19 22.98
CA ASN A 582 -21.36 -2.02 21.52
C ASN A 582 -20.80 -0.67 21.00
N GLN A 583 -20.17 0.17 21.85
CA GLN A 583 -19.88 1.57 21.50
C GLN A 583 -18.42 2.05 21.71
N GLU A 584 -17.50 1.27 22.30
CA GLU A 584 -16.07 1.67 22.47
C GLU A 584 -15.05 0.60 22.00
N HIS A 585 -15.30 -0.03 20.85
CA HIS A 585 -14.58 -1.23 20.41
C HIS A 585 -13.06 -1.08 20.13
N ALA A 586 -12.53 0.12 19.85
CA ALA A 586 -11.12 0.30 19.44
C ALA A 586 -10.11 0.28 20.62
N SER A 587 -10.50 0.81 21.78
CA SER A 587 -9.62 0.84 22.96
C SER A 587 -9.59 -0.53 23.66
N GLY A 588 -10.75 -1.17 23.81
CA GLY A 588 -10.87 -2.51 24.39
C GLY A 588 -10.16 -3.60 23.57
N SER A 589 -10.21 -3.51 22.24
CA SER A 589 -9.47 -4.42 21.35
C SER A 589 -7.95 -4.26 21.47
N SER A 590 -7.46 -3.02 21.47
CA SER A 590 -6.04 -2.73 21.68
C SER A 590 -5.55 -3.26 23.03
N HIS A 591 -6.35 -3.07 24.09
CA HIS A 591 -6.01 -3.55 25.42
C HIS A 591 -5.91 -5.08 25.46
N LEU A 592 -6.89 -5.79 24.88
CA LEU A 592 -6.88 -7.25 24.78
C LEU A 592 -5.64 -7.76 24.02
N ILE A 593 -5.28 -7.14 22.89
CA ILE A 593 -4.12 -7.54 22.09
C ILE A 593 -2.82 -7.43 22.89
N GLY A 594 -2.61 -6.29 23.57
CA GLY A 594 -1.43 -6.06 24.40
C GLY A 594 -1.36 -7.04 25.57
N LEU A 595 -2.47 -7.23 26.29
CA LEU A 595 -2.55 -8.10 27.47
C LEU A 595 -2.30 -9.57 27.13
N VAL A 596 -2.96 -10.09 26.08
CA VAL A 596 -2.77 -11.47 25.62
C VAL A 596 -1.37 -11.66 25.07
N GLY A 597 -0.81 -10.67 24.37
CA GLY A 597 0.58 -10.68 23.93
C GLY A 597 1.58 -10.79 25.09
N CYS A 598 1.38 -10.00 26.15
CA CYS A 598 2.17 -10.09 27.39
C CYS A 598 2.03 -11.48 28.05
N TYR A 599 0.80 -11.97 28.19
CA TYR A 599 0.53 -13.23 28.86
C TYR A 599 1.08 -14.44 28.11
N THR A 600 0.93 -14.47 26.78
CA THR A 600 1.48 -15.54 25.93
C THR A 600 3.00 -15.59 25.98
N LEU A 601 3.69 -14.44 25.90
CA LEU A 601 5.14 -14.38 26.05
C LEU A 601 5.59 -14.77 27.46
N PHE A 602 4.85 -14.37 28.49
CA PHE A 602 5.13 -14.74 29.88
C PHE A 602 5.01 -16.25 30.10
N GLN A 603 3.97 -16.88 29.56
CA GLN A 603 3.81 -18.33 29.63
C GLN A 603 4.90 -19.07 28.84
N TYR A 604 5.28 -18.53 27.68
CA TYR A 604 6.39 -19.08 26.90
C TYR A 604 7.72 -19.08 27.68
N LEU A 605 8.06 -17.97 28.32
CA LEU A 605 9.32 -17.83 29.07
C LEU A 605 9.34 -18.63 30.39
N THR A 606 8.17 -18.94 30.96
CA THR A 606 8.08 -19.60 32.28
C THR A 606 7.73 -21.08 32.23
N LEU A 607 6.88 -21.52 31.29
CA LEU A 607 6.39 -22.89 31.17
C LEU A 607 6.64 -23.51 29.78
N GLY A 608 7.14 -22.74 28.82
CA GLY A 608 7.42 -23.20 27.46
C GLY A 608 6.25 -23.03 26.48
N ILE A 609 6.46 -23.53 25.26
CA ILE A 609 5.60 -23.25 24.10
C ILE A 609 4.16 -23.76 24.28
N ASP A 610 3.96 -24.98 24.77
CA ASP A 610 2.62 -25.58 24.86
C ASP A 610 1.66 -24.79 25.76
N SER A 611 2.21 -24.18 26.82
CA SER A 611 1.44 -23.29 27.71
C SER A 611 1.02 -22.00 27.01
N ALA A 612 1.92 -21.40 26.22
CA ALA A 612 1.60 -20.21 25.43
C ALA A 612 0.56 -20.51 24.34
N MET A 613 0.66 -21.68 23.69
CA MET A 613 -0.31 -22.15 22.69
C MET A 613 -1.71 -22.33 23.28
N SER A 614 -1.81 -22.91 24.48
CA SER A 614 -3.08 -23.11 25.18
C SER A 614 -3.81 -21.78 25.43
N VAL A 615 -3.09 -20.76 25.90
CA VAL A 615 -3.64 -19.41 26.09
C VAL A 615 -4.19 -18.86 24.79
N TYR A 616 -3.40 -18.93 23.71
CA TYR A 616 -3.84 -18.44 22.40
C TYR A 616 -5.11 -19.17 21.93
N CYS A 617 -5.14 -20.50 21.99
CA CYS A 617 -6.27 -21.30 21.54
C CYS A 617 -7.56 -20.95 22.30
N GLN A 618 -7.48 -20.78 23.63
CA GLN A 618 -8.62 -20.41 24.46
C GLN A 618 -9.20 -19.02 24.08
N VAL A 619 -8.32 -18.04 23.90
CA VAL A 619 -8.72 -16.68 23.51
C VAL A 619 -9.27 -16.67 22.08
N ALA A 620 -8.60 -17.36 21.16
CA ALA A 620 -9.01 -17.43 19.76
C ALA A 620 -10.36 -18.13 19.58
N GLN A 621 -10.68 -19.15 20.37
CA GLN A 621 -11.99 -19.82 20.34
C GLN A 621 -13.10 -18.87 20.81
N LYS A 622 -12.92 -18.19 21.95
CA LYS A 622 -13.89 -17.22 22.46
C LYS A 622 -14.14 -16.07 21.48
N LEU A 623 -13.09 -15.54 20.84
CA LEU A 623 -13.24 -14.50 19.82
C LEU A 623 -13.93 -15.00 18.55
N LYS A 624 -13.78 -16.27 18.18
CA LYS A 624 -14.50 -16.88 17.05
C LYS A 624 -15.99 -17.03 17.35
N ASP A 625 -16.33 -17.40 18.59
CA ASP A 625 -17.72 -17.58 19.02
C ASP A 625 -18.46 -16.23 19.09
N MET A 626 -17.73 -15.11 19.28
CA MET A 626 -18.28 -13.76 19.34
C MET A 626 -18.61 -13.14 17.97
N ASP A 627 -17.98 -13.58 16.87
CA ASP A 627 -18.14 -12.96 15.55
C ASP A 627 -18.39 -14.03 14.45
N PRO A 628 -19.57 -14.69 14.46
CA PRO A 628 -19.89 -15.74 13.50
C PRO A 628 -20.16 -15.23 12.06
N GLY A 629 -20.20 -13.90 11.85
CA GLY A 629 -20.54 -13.28 10.56
C GLY A 629 -19.53 -12.23 10.11
N GLN A 630 -18.98 -12.41 8.90
CA GLN A 630 -18.13 -11.43 8.21
C GLN A 630 -18.79 -10.04 8.20
N ARG A 631 -18.22 -9.07 8.93
CA ARG A 631 -18.57 -7.66 8.75
C ARG A 631 -18.05 -7.20 7.37
N LEU A 632 -18.96 -7.19 6.39
CA LEU A 632 -18.77 -6.71 5.01
C LEU A 632 -18.70 -5.18 4.89
N ASN A 633 -18.14 -4.47 5.88
CA ASN A 633 -17.97 -3.02 5.77
C ASN A 633 -16.49 -2.71 5.51
N GLY A 634 -16.25 -2.02 4.40
CA GLY A 634 -14.94 -1.73 3.78
C GLY A 634 -13.96 -0.85 4.57
N GLN A 635 -13.98 -0.92 5.91
CA GLN A 635 -12.93 -0.39 6.77
C GLN A 635 -12.16 -1.57 7.36
N HIS A 636 -11.05 -1.94 6.72
CA HIS A 636 -10.17 -3.02 7.17
C HIS A 636 -9.35 -2.60 8.41
N PHE A 637 -10.00 -2.51 9.57
CA PHE A 637 -9.26 -2.57 10.83
C PHE A 637 -8.74 -4.00 11.00
N THR A 638 -7.45 -4.15 11.34
CA THR A 638 -6.90 -5.45 11.71
C THR A 638 -7.71 -5.99 12.88
N THR A 639 -8.37 -7.12 12.70
CA THR A 639 -9.18 -7.68 13.79
C THR A 639 -8.27 -8.06 14.95
N PRO A 640 -8.74 -8.03 16.20
CA PRO A 640 -7.92 -8.43 17.34
C PRO A 640 -7.37 -9.85 17.17
N LEU A 641 -8.18 -10.73 16.57
CA LEU A 641 -7.79 -12.08 16.24
C LEU A 641 -6.70 -12.15 15.16
N GLU A 642 -6.73 -11.28 14.16
CA GLU A 642 -5.67 -11.18 13.15
C GLU A 642 -4.33 -10.76 13.78
N ALA A 643 -4.33 -9.73 14.62
CA ALA A 643 -3.14 -9.26 15.33
C ALA A 643 -2.55 -10.33 16.26
N LEU A 644 -3.41 -11.03 17.03
CA LEU A 644 -2.98 -12.13 17.89
C LEU A 644 -2.45 -13.33 17.08
N SER A 645 -3.05 -13.61 15.93
CA SER A 645 -2.57 -14.67 15.02
C SER A 645 -1.16 -14.36 14.51
N LEU A 646 -0.84 -13.10 14.20
CA LEU A 646 0.52 -12.68 13.83
C LEU A 646 1.50 -12.91 14.97
N MET A 647 1.16 -12.49 16.20
CA MET A 647 2.03 -12.72 17.36
C MET A 647 2.30 -14.20 17.61
N HIS A 648 1.27 -15.03 17.45
CA HIS A 648 1.36 -16.47 17.58
C HIS A 648 2.28 -17.11 16.53
N VAL A 649 2.13 -16.74 15.25
CA VAL A 649 3.02 -17.18 14.17
C VAL A 649 4.47 -16.76 14.43
N SER A 650 4.70 -15.51 14.86
CA SER A 650 6.04 -15.00 15.19
C SER A 650 6.66 -15.75 16.37
N LEU A 651 5.89 -16.07 17.41
CA LEU A 651 6.37 -16.81 18.58
C LEU A 651 6.79 -18.24 18.20
N LEU A 652 5.98 -18.95 17.41
CA LEU A 652 6.33 -20.27 16.91
C LEU A 652 7.60 -20.23 16.05
N ARG A 653 7.71 -19.27 15.13
CA ARG A 653 8.92 -19.09 14.31
C ARG A 653 10.16 -18.82 15.16
N PHE A 654 10.02 -18.01 16.21
CA PHE A 654 11.08 -17.74 17.16
C PHE A 654 11.51 -18.99 17.94
N HIS A 655 10.55 -19.74 18.47
CA HIS A 655 10.81 -20.99 19.20
C HIS A 655 11.56 -22.01 18.33
N MET A 656 11.15 -22.14 17.06
CA MET A 656 11.81 -23.01 16.08
C MET A 656 13.23 -22.58 15.71
N LYS A 657 13.59 -21.31 15.90
CA LYS A 657 14.96 -20.81 15.70
C LYS A 657 15.87 -21.19 16.87
N ILE A 658 15.35 -21.15 18.10
CA ILE A 658 16.13 -21.34 19.33
C ILE A 658 16.14 -22.81 19.79
N SER A 659 15.14 -23.59 19.40
CA SER A 659 14.97 -24.97 19.85
C SER A 659 14.50 -25.89 18.72
N VAL A 660 14.78 -27.18 18.85
CA VAL A 660 14.34 -28.21 17.92
C VAL A 660 12.85 -28.47 18.14
N TYR A 661 12.00 -28.03 17.20
CA TYR A 661 10.54 -28.15 17.32
C TYR A 661 9.89 -28.59 15.99
N PRO A 662 8.82 -29.43 16.02
CA PRO A 662 8.13 -29.86 14.81
C PRO A 662 7.53 -28.71 13.99
N LEU A 663 7.56 -28.84 12.65
CA LEU A 663 6.96 -27.86 11.73
C LEU A 663 5.43 -27.93 11.66
N THR A 664 4.81 -28.99 12.17
CA THR A 664 3.38 -29.26 12.00
C THR A 664 2.49 -28.18 12.65
N PRO A 665 2.70 -27.77 13.91
CA PRO A 665 1.85 -26.77 14.57
C PRO A 665 1.84 -25.43 13.82
N LEU A 666 3.02 -24.96 13.41
CA LEU A 666 3.13 -23.71 12.64
C LEU A 666 2.43 -23.79 11.28
N ARG A 667 2.50 -24.93 10.60
CA ARG A 667 1.77 -25.14 9.34
C ARG A 667 0.26 -25.12 9.54
N GLU A 668 -0.25 -25.78 10.57
CA GLU A 668 -1.69 -25.84 10.85
C GLU A 668 -2.26 -24.46 11.15
N VAL A 669 -1.57 -23.68 11.99
CA VAL A 669 -1.93 -22.29 12.31
C VAL A 669 -1.97 -21.44 11.03
N LEU A 670 -0.93 -21.52 10.20
CA LEU A 670 -0.89 -20.74 8.95
C LEU A 670 -2.00 -21.14 7.98
N LEU A 671 -2.30 -22.44 7.84
CA LEU A 671 -3.38 -22.92 6.97
C LEU A 671 -4.76 -22.43 7.44
N GLU A 672 -4.99 -22.36 8.76
CA GLU A 672 -6.23 -21.85 9.33
C GLU A 672 -6.36 -20.34 9.11
N VAL A 673 -5.32 -19.58 9.45
CA VAL A 673 -5.33 -18.12 9.43
C VAL A 673 -5.39 -17.58 8.00
N LEU A 674 -4.69 -18.20 7.04
CA LEU A 674 -4.73 -17.79 5.63
C LEU A 674 -6.08 -18.06 4.94
N LYS A 675 -6.85 -19.05 5.41
CA LYS A 675 -8.23 -19.25 4.94
C LYS A 675 -9.15 -18.10 5.38
N ARG A 676 -8.86 -17.49 6.53
CA ARG A 676 -9.65 -16.40 7.09
C ARG A 676 -9.21 -15.02 6.62
N TYR A 677 -7.90 -14.80 6.50
CA TYR A 677 -7.30 -13.52 6.13
C TYR A 677 -6.41 -13.68 4.88
N PRO A 678 -7.00 -13.96 3.70
CA PRO A 678 -6.24 -14.19 2.47
C PRO A 678 -5.51 -12.94 1.95
N SER A 679 -5.86 -11.75 2.41
CA SER A 679 -5.21 -10.48 2.03
C SER A 679 -4.01 -10.09 2.89
N ASN A 680 -3.77 -10.78 4.02
CA ASN A 680 -2.67 -10.43 4.90
C ASN A 680 -1.34 -11.03 4.39
N GLN A 681 -0.45 -10.14 3.96
CA GLN A 681 0.82 -10.51 3.34
C GLN A 681 1.82 -11.12 4.33
N SER A 682 1.81 -10.75 5.61
CA SER A 682 2.75 -11.26 6.61
C SER A 682 2.57 -12.76 6.86
N PHE A 683 1.32 -13.25 6.84
CA PHE A 683 1.05 -14.69 6.91
C PHE A 683 1.58 -15.42 5.68
N TRP A 684 1.38 -14.86 4.48
CA TRP A 684 1.88 -15.47 3.25
C TRP A 684 3.41 -15.53 3.19
N ARG A 685 4.10 -14.45 3.61
CA ARG A 685 5.56 -14.45 3.75
C ARG A 685 6.03 -15.57 4.67
N SER A 686 5.41 -15.69 5.84
CA SER A 686 5.71 -16.76 6.80
C SER A 686 5.44 -18.16 6.22
N TYR A 687 4.35 -18.34 5.48
CA TYR A 687 3.99 -19.59 4.81
C TYR A 687 5.01 -20.00 3.74
N ILE A 688 5.41 -19.08 2.87
CA ILE A 688 6.43 -19.34 1.84
C ILE A 688 7.78 -19.69 2.47
N GLN A 689 8.19 -18.98 3.52
CA GLN A 689 9.46 -19.24 4.20
C GLN A 689 9.57 -20.69 4.71
N ILE A 690 8.46 -21.28 5.16
CA ILE A 690 8.41 -22.68 5.60
C ILE A 690 8.36 -23.64 4.43
N HIS A 691 7.53 -23.33 3.43
CA HIS A 691 7.23 -24.26 2.34
C HIS A 691 8.29 -24.29 1.25
N SER A 692 9.09 -23.22 1.10
CA SER A 692 10.24 -23.16 0.19
C SER A 692 11.33 -24.17 0.56
N LYS A 693 11.46 -24.49 1.85
CA LYS A 693 12.40 -25.49 2.37
C LYS A 693 11.83 -26.92 2.41
N SER A 694 10.56 -27.12 2.06
CA SER A 694 9.86 -28.40 2.21
C SER A 694 9.64 -29.13 0.88
N HIS A 695 9.81 -30.45 0.86
CA HIS A 695 9.58 -31.28 -0.33
C HIS A 695 8.10 -31.47 -0.72
N ASN A 696 7.15 -30.96 0.09
CA ASN A 696 5.72 -31.22 -0.12
C ASN A 696 5.02 -30.15 -0.98
N ALA A 697 5.41 -30.09 -2.26
CA ALA A 697 4.87 -29.11 -3.20
C ALA A 697 3.39 -29.32 -3.54
N SER A 698 2.93 -30.57 -3.62
CA SER A 698 1.55 -30.91 -3.98
C SER A 698 0.53 -30.40 -2.96
N LYS A 699 0.82 -30.54 -1.66
CA LYS A 699 -0.05 -30.01 -0.59
C LYS A 699 -0.17 -28.48 -0.64
N ALA A 700 0.95 -27.79 -0.87
CA ALA A 700 0.95 -26.34 -1.02
C ALA A 700 0.14 -25.89 -2.24
N ARG A 701 0.30 -26.55 -3.40
CA ARG A 701 -0.46 -26.25 -4.62
C ARG A 701 -1.96 -26.41 -4.41
N ARG A 702 -2.41 -27.52 -3.83
CA ARG A 702 -3.84 -27.75 -3.53
C ARG A 702 -4.41 -26.68 -2.60
N PHE A 703 -3.61 -26.17 -1.67
CA PHE A 703 -4.02 -25.11 -0.77
C PHE A 703 -4.21 -23.77 -1.48
N PHE A 704 -3.25 -23.35 -2.31
CA PHE A 704 -3.40 -22.16 -3.15
C PHE A 704 -4.59 -22.27 -4.10
N ASP A 705 -4.74 -23.41 -4.78
CA ASP A 705 -5.86 -23.65 -5.70
C ASP A 705 -7.22 -23.61 -4.98
N ALA A 706 -7.28 -23.97 -3.69
CA ALA A 706 -8.51 -23.87 -2.89
C ALA A 706 -8.83 -22.41 -2.51
N ILE A 707 -7.84 -21.66 -2.04
CA ILE A 707 -8.02 -20.26 -1.60
C ILE A 707 -8.34 -19.34 -2.77
N THR A 708 -7.62 -19.47 -3.88
CA THR A 708 -7.81 -18.64 -5.09
C THR A 708 -9.21 -18.78 -5.71
N ARG A 709 -9.94 -19.86 -5.41
CA ARG A 709 -11.35 -20.02 -5.81
C ARG A 709 -12.34 -19.30 -4.89
N THR A 710 -11.94 -19.01 -3.66
CA THR A 710 -12.83 -18.45 -2.64
C THR A 710 -12.65 -16.95 -2.43
N THR A 711 -11.50 -16.38 -2.82
CA THR A 711 -11.15 -14.97 -2.59
C THR A 711 -10.98 -14.21 -3.90
N GLN A 712 -11.32 -12.91 -3.87
CA GLN A 712 -11.02 -11.96 -4.96
C GLN A 712 -9.66 -11.26 -4.78
N SER A 713 -8.97 -11.55 -3.67
CA SER A 713 -7.70 -10.90 -3.31
C SER A 713 -6.55 -11.44 -4.16
N LEU A 714 -5.57 -10.58 -4.47
CA LEU A 714 -4.48 -10.90 -5.40
C LEU A 714 -3.28 -11.58 -4.72
N GLU A 715 -3.14 -11.42 -3.40
CA GLU A 715 -2.01 -11.94 -2.61
C GLU A 715 -1.81 -13.45 -2.80
N PRO A 716 -2.84 -14.32 -2.73
CA PRO A 716 -2.66 -15.76 -2.94
C PRO A 716 -2.03 -16.10 -4.30
N TRP A 717 -2.36 -15.35 -5.36
CA TRP A 717 -1.77 -15.52 -6.68
C TRP A 717 -0.30 -15.10 -6.71
N LEU A 718 0.01 -13.90 -6.19
CA LEU A 718 1.39 -13.37 -6.13
C LEU A 718 2.31 -14.30 -5.33
N PHE A 719 1.85 -14.76 -4.17
CA PHE A 719 2.60 -15.66 -3.30
C PHE A 719 2.69 -17.09 -3.87
N ALA A 720 1.69 -17.57 -4.62
CA ALA A 720 1.79 -18.84 -5.33
C ALA A 720 2.89 -18.80 -6.41
N VAL A 721 2.92 -17.72 -7.20
CA VAL A 721 3.95 -17.47 -8.21
C VAL A 721 5.33 -17.41 -7.56
N GLN A 722 5.49 -16.62 -6.50
CA GLN A 722 6.74 -16.51 -5.74
C GLN A 722 7.24 -17.88 -5.28
N LEU A 723 6.36 -18.70 -4.69
CA LEU A 723 6.75 -20.00 -4.17
C LEU A 723 7.27 -20.94 -5.28
N GLU A 724 6.58 -20.99 -6.43
CA GLU A 724 7.03 -21.81 -7.56
C GLU A 724 8.31 -21.25 -8.21
N GLN A 725 8.48 -19.93 -8.27
CA GLN A 725 9.73 -19.31 -8.71
C GLN A 725 10.91 -19.64 -7.77
N MET A 726 10.70 -19.61 -6.45
CA MET A 726 11.72 -20.02 -5.48
C MET A 726 12.10 -21.49 -5.65
N ARG A 727 11.13 -22.38 -5.92
CA ARG A 727 11.39 -23.80 -6.24
C ARG A 727 12.19 -23.96 -7.51
N LYS A 728 11.86 -23.22 -8.58
CA LYS A 728 12.62 -23.21 -9.82
C LYS A 728 14.07 -22.79 -9.57
N LYS A 729 14.29 -21.66 -8.89
CA LYS A 729 15.62 -21.15 -8.52
C LYS A 729 16.41 -22.18 -7.69
N LEU A 730 15.77 -22.90 -6.77
CA LEU A 730 16.42 -23.94 -5.97
C LEU A 730 16.90 -25.11 -6.84
N ILE A 731 16.06 -25.60 -7.77
CA ILE A 731 16.42 -26.71 -8.67
C ILE A 731 17.54 -26.30 -9.62
N GLU A 732 17.46 -25.09 -10.20
CA GLU A 732 18.51 -24.54 -11.07
C GLU A 732 19.86 -24.40 -10.35
N ARG A 733 19.86 -24.05 -9.05
CA ARG A 733 21.09 -24.00 -8.24
C ARG A 733 21.72 -25.37 -8.06
N VAL A 734 20.91 -26.40 -7.79
CA VAL A 734 21.39 -27.78 -7.60
C VAL A 734 21.94 -28.38 -8.89
N GLN A 735 21.32 -28.08 -10.05
CA GLN A 735 21.77 -28.60 -11.36
C GLN A 735 23.06 -27.94 -11.89
N ARG A 736 23.46 -26.77 -11.37
CA ARG A 736 24.66 -26.04 -11.83
C ARG A 736 25.94 -26.39 -11.05
N GLU A 737 25.89 -27.26 -10.04
CA GLU A 737 27.12 -27.79 -9.43
C GLU A 737 27.77 -28.83 -10.36
N PRO A 738 29.09 -28.74 -10.65
CA PRO A 738 29.78 -29.56 -11.64
C PRO A 738 30.15 -30.94 -11.09
N THR A 739 29.22 -31.62 -10.44
CA THR A 739 29.34 -33.02 -10.04
C THR A 739 28.50 -33.85 -11.01
N GLY A 740 29.18 -34.67 -11.82
CA GLY A 740 28.64 -35.38 -12.99
C GLY A 740 27.59 -36.46 -12.71
N ASP A 741 26.78 -36.34 -11.67
CA ASP A 741 25.73 -37.28 -11.33
C ASP A 741 24.36 -36.76 -11.80
N VAL A 742 23.83 -37.42 -12.83
CA VAL A 742 22.49 -37.18 -13.38
C VAL A 742 21.45 -37.69 -12.37
N TYR A 743 21.01 -36.83 -11.46
CA TYR A 743 19.83 -37.11 -10.66
C TYR A 743 18.57 -37.01 -11.53
N ALA A 744 17.67 -37.99 -11.41
CA ALA A 744 16.38 -38.03 -12.10
C ALA A 744 15.60 -36.73 -11.82
N THR A 745 15.61 -35.82 -12.77
CA THR A 745 15.13 -34.44 -12.61
C THR A 745 13.67 -34.34 -13.05
N ILE A 746 12.86 -33.68 -12.23
CA ILE A 746 11.55 -33.17 -12.66
C ILE A 746 11.83 -32.31 -13.90
N PRO A 747 11.15 -32.51 -15.05
CA PRO A 747 11.39 -31.69 -16.23
C PRO A 747 11.25 -30.20 -15.88
N GLU A 748 12.29 -29.40 -16.09
CA GLU A 748 12.29 -27.93 -15.88
C GLU A 748 11.10 -27.24 -16.57
N ILE A 749 10.66 -27.85 -17.67
CA ILE A 749 9.51 -27.47 -18.49
C ILE A 749 8.21 -27.49 -17.67
N GLY A 750 8.04 -28.41 -16.72
CA GLY A 750 6.83 -28.56 -15.91
C GLY A 750 6.60 -27.39 -14.95
N LEU A 751 7.63 -26.95 -14.24
CA LEU A 751 7.55 -25.79 -13.33
C LEU A 751 7.37 -24.48 -14.10
N THR A 752 8.08 -24.36 -15.21
CA THR A 752 7.97 -23.19 -16.09
C THR A 752 6.54 -23.03 -16.61
N ASN A 753 5.92 -24.10 -17.11
CA ASN A 753 4.53 -24.08 -17.57
C ASN A 753 3.53 -23.83 -16.42
N ARG A 754 3.84 -24.31 -15.20
CA ARG A 754 3.01 -24.03 -14.03
C ARG A 754 3.04 -22.56 -13.63
N ILE A 755 4.21 -21.93 -13.62
CA ILE A 755 4.36 -20.49 -13.33
C ILE A 755 3.61 -19.68 -14.39
N LYS A 756 3.74 -20.02 -15.68
CA LYS A 756 2.96 -19.40 -16.76
C LYS A 756 1.46 -19.53 -16.53
N ALA A 757 0.98 -20.73 -16.17
CA ALA A 757 -0.44 -20.95 -15.88
C ALA A 757 -0.94 -20.13 -14.68
N LEU A 758 -0.13 -19.98 -13.63
CA LEU A 758 -0.48 -19.13 -12.48
C LEU A 758 -0.62 -17.66 -12.89
N PHE A 759 0.31 -17.13 -13.69
CA PHE A 759 0.19 -15.78 -14.23
C PHE A 759 -1.05 -15.62 -15.11
N GLU A 760 -1.29 -16.54 -16.05
CA GLU A 760 -2.46 -16.51 -16.95
C GLU A 760 -3.78 -16.56 -16.18
N HIS A 761 -3.88 -17.32 -15.09
CA HIS A 761 -5.07 -17.32 -14.25
C HIS A 761 -5.20 -16.04 -13.42
N ALA A 762 -4.09 -15.50 -12.91
CA ALA A 762 -4.12 -14.28 -12.13
C ALA A 762 -4.60 -13.08 -12.97
N ILE A 763 -4.09 -12.91 -14.20
CA ILE A 763 -4.49 -11.81 -15.10
C ILE A 763 -5.91 -11.96 -15.68
N GLN A 764 -6.53 -13.15 -15.57
CA GLN A 764 -7.94 -13.34 -15.94
C GLN A 764 -8.91 -12.78 -14.88
N THR A 765 -8.42 -12.48 -13.68
CA THR A 765 -9.23 -11.87 -12.63
C THR A 765 -9.31 -10.35 -12.83
N GLU A 766 -10.42 -9.71 -12.41
CA GLU A 766 -10.62 -8.26 -12.53
C GLU A 766 -9.49 -7.48 -11.84
N ASN A 767 -9.11 -7.87 -10.61
CA ASN A 767 -8.02 -7.23 -9.88
C ASN A 767 -6.63 -7.52 -10.48
N GLY A 768 -6.42 -8.69 -11.06
CA GLY A 768 -5.13 -9.06 -11.65
C GLY A 768 -4.90 -8.41 -13.01
N ALA A 769 -5.92 -8.30 -13.86
CA ALA A 769 -5.85 -7.65 -15.16
C ALA A 769 -5.39 -6.18 -15.04
N HIS A 770 -5.82 -5.49 -14.00
CA HIS A 770 -5.51 -4.08 -13.76
C HIS A 770 -4.39 -3.85 -12.74
N CYS A 771 -3.56 -4.87 -12.45
CA CYS A 771 -2.43 -4.77 -11.53
C CYS A 771 -1.11 -4.66 -12.30
N PRO A 772 -0.48 -3.48 -12.40
CA PRO A 772 0.78 -3.32 -13.12
C PRO A 772 1.90 -4.24 -12.60
N LEU A 773 2.06 -4.37 -11.29
CA LEU A 773 3.08 -5.23 -10.68
C LEU A 773 2.99 -6.69 -11.17
N LEU A 774 1.77 -7.23 -11.30
CA LEU A 774 1.58 -8.60 -11.78
C LEU A 774 2.08 -8.76 -13.23
N TRP A 775 1.77 -7.79 -14.10
CA TRP A 775 2.26 -7.78 -15.47
C TRP A 775 3.78 -7.63 -15.55
N ARG A 776 4.36 -6.72 -14.78
CA ARG A 776 5.82 -6.54 -14.70
C ARG A 776 6.52 -7.84 -14.30
N LEU A 777 6.01 -8.53 -13.27
CA LEU A 777 6.52 -9.83 -12.82
C LEU A 777 6.39 -10.91 -13.91
N TYR A 778 5.29 -10.91 -14.67
CA TYR A 778 5.08 -11.89 -15.73
C TYR A 778 6.03 -11.67 -16.91
N ILE A 779 6.17 -10.42 -17.36
CA ILE A 779 7.10 -10.04 -18.43
C ILE A 779 8.53 -10.39 -18.02
N CYS A 780 8.96 -9.97 -16.83
CA CYS A 780 10.29 -10.29 -16.30
C CYS A 780 10.55 -11.80 -16.26
N PHE A 781 9.57 -12.58 -15.80
CA PHE A 781 9.68 -14.04 -15.82
C PHE A 781 9.83 -14.60 -17.24
N MET A 782 9.08 -14.10 -18.21
CA MET A 782 9.13 -14.58 -19.60
C MET A 782 10.44 -14.19 -20.31
N VAL A 783 10.94 -12.98 -20.06
CA VAL A 783 12.25 -12.53 -20.52
C VAL A 783 13.35 -13.41 -19.94
N SER A 784 13.26 -13.79 -18.66
CA SER A 784 14.22 -14.71 -18.03
C SER A 784 14.29 -16.11 -18.68
N LEU A 785 13.29 -16.50 -19.48
CA LEU A 785 13.27 -17.76 -20.24
C LEU A 785 13.88 -17.64 -21.64
N GLY A 786 14.23 -16.43 -22.08
CA GLY A 786 14.83 -16.15 -23.39
C GLY A 786 13.86 -16.07 -24.56
N ASP A 787 12.54 -16.18 -24.33
CA ASP A 787 11.52 -16.11 -25.40
C ASP A 787 11.08 -14.65 -25.63
N LYS A 788 11.89 -13.89 -26.39
CA LYS A 788 11.63 -12.47 -26.66
C LYS A 788 10.27 -12.22 -27.32
N ALA A 789 9.91 -13.01 -28.32
CA ALA A 789 8.66 -12.83 -29.08
C ALA A 789 7.41 -13.00 -28.20
N LYS A 790 7.37 -14.05 -27.36
CA LYS A 790 6.24 -14.23 -26.43
C LYS A 790 6.23 -13.16 -25.33
N SER A 791 7.40 -12.75 -24.86
CA SER A 791 7.51 -11.69 -23.84
C SER A 791 6.97 -10.36 -24.38
N LYS A 792 7.28 -10.02 -25.63
CA LYS A 792 6.72 -8.85 -26.34
C LYS A 792 5.20 -8.94 -26.49
N GLY A 793 4.69 -10.12 -26.87
CA GLY A 793 3.24 -10.36 -26.93
C GLY A 793 2.53 -10.16 -25.58
N ILE A 794 3.18 -10.53 -24.46
CA ILE A 794 2.64 -10.29 -23.11
C ILE A 794 2.72 -8.81 -22.74
N PHE A 795 3.77 -8.10 -23.12
CA PHE A 795 3.87 -6.65 -22.96
C PHE A 795 2.69 -5.93 -23.61
N TYR A 796 2.38 -6.19 -24.89
CA TYR A 796 1.21 -5.55 -25.51
C TYR A 796 -0.11 -5.95 -24.86
N ARG A 797 -0.25 -7.19 -24.37
CA ARG A 797 -1.43 -7.59 -23.56
C ARG A 797 -1.53 -6.79 -22.26
N ALA A 798 -0.40 -6.50 -21.61
CA ALA A 798 -0.35 -5.64 -20.45
C ALA A 798 -0.80 -4.22 -20.83
N LEU A 799 -0.35 -3.67 -21.97
CA LEU A 799 -0.79 -2.36 -22.44
C LEU A 799 -2.30 -2.29 -22.75
N GLN A 800 -2.92 -3.39 -23.19
CA GLN A 800 -4.37 -3.42 -23.39
C GLN A 800 -5.17 -3.29 -22.09
N ASN A 801 -4.56 -3.50 -20.92
CA ASN A 801 -5.24 -3.45 -19.62
C ASN A 801 -4.69 -2.34 -18.70
N CYS A 802 -3.40 -2.01 -18.83
CA CYS A 802 -2.63 -1.07 -18.02
C CYS A 802 -1.87 -0.02 -18.88
N PRO A 803 -2.52 0.67 -19.84
CA PRO A 803 -1.83 1.58 -20.76
C PRO A 803 -1.19 2.80 -20.08
N TRP A 804 -1.69 3.20 -18.91
CA TRP A 804 -1.25 4.39 -18.18
C TRP A 804 0.08 4.22 -17.45
N THR A 805 0.57 2.99 -17.29
CA THR A 805 1.68 2.70 -16.38
C THR A 805 3.02 2.85 -17.09
N LYS A 806 3.64 4.03 -16.98
CA LYS A 806 4.93 4.37 -17.59
C LYS A 806 6.02 3.34 -17.30
N VAL A 807 6.07 2.77 -16.08
CA VAL A 807 7.11 1.79 -15.73
C VAL A 807 7.05 0.51 -16.59
N LEU A 808 5.90 0.13 -17.17
CA LEU A 808 5.82 -0.99 -18.12
C LEU A 808 6.59 -0.70 -19.42
N TYR A 809 6.55 0.55 -19.89
CA TYR A 809 7.29 0.99 -21.08
C TYR A 809 8.79 1.06 -20.77
N MET A 810 9.15 1.56 -19.58
CA MET A 810 10.54 1.57 -19.10
C MET A 810 11.12 0.15 -19.01
N ASP A 811 10.35 -0.81 -18.49
CA ASP A 811 10.73 -2.23 -18.46
C ASP A 811 10.87 -2.79 -19.88
N ALA A 812 9.97 -2.45 -20.80
CA ALA A 812 10.04 -2.89 -22.20
C ALA A 812 11.28 -2.36 -22.92
N ILE A 813 11.67 -1.10 -22.69
CA ILE A 813 12.93 -0.53 -23.22
C ILE A 813 14.15 -1.30 -22.67
N GLU A 814 14.12 -1.68 -21.40
CA GLU A 814 15.20 -2.48 -20.77
C GLU A 814 15.27 -3.92 -21.34
N TYR A 815 14.14 -4.51 -21.75
CA TYR A 815 14.05 -5.88 -22.26
C TYR A 815 14.19 -6.01 -23.79
N PHE A 816 13.76 -5.01 -24.54
CA PHE A 816 13.71 -4.98 -26.01
C PHE A 816 14.35 -3.68 -26.52
N PRO A 817 15.67 -3.51 -26.35
CA PRO A 817 16.36 -2.24 -26.64
C PRO A 817 16.33 -1.83 -28.12
N ASP A 818 16.11 -2.79 -29.02
CA ASP A 818 16.06 -2.58 -30.47
C ASP A 818 14.85 -1.72 -30.91
N GLU A 819 13.85 -1.55 -30.04
CA GLU A 819 12.57 -0.89 -30.33
C GLU A 819 12.35 0.37 -29.48
N LEU A 820 13.43 0.97 -28.99
CA LEU A 820 13.39 2.18 -28.16
C LEU A 820 12.46 3.26 -28.74
N GLN A 821 12.61 3.59 -30.02
CA GLN A 821 11.80 4.62 -30.67
C GLN A 821 10.30 4.27 -30.69
N GLU A 822 9.94 3.02 -30.98
CA GLU A 822 8.54 2.56 -31.00
C GLU A 822 7.89 2.78 -29.63
N PHE A 823 8.60 2.45 -28.55
CA PHE A 823 8.07 2.64 -27.19
C PHE A 823 7.98 4.11 -26.79
N LEU A 824 8.93 4.95 -27.21
CA LEU A 824 8.84 6.41 -26.99
C LEU A 824 7.67 7.01 -27.76
N ASP A 825 7.48 6.65 -29.02
CA ASP A 825 6.36 7.11 -29.85
C ASP A 825 5.01 6.71 -29.21
N LEU A 826 4.91 5.48 -28.69
CA LEU A 826 3.73 5.02 -27.93
C LEU A 826 3.53 5.81 -26.63
N MET A 827 4.60 6.11 -25.90
CA MET A 827 4.52 6.94 -24.68
C MET A 827 4.00 8.34 -25.01
N SER A 828 4.52 8.95 -26.08
CA SER A 828 4.07 10.26 -26.57
C SER A 828 2.61 10.21 -27.05
N GLU A 829 2.21 9.19 -27.82
CA GLU A 829 0.81 9.01 -28.27
C GLU A 829 -0.16 8.94 -27.09
N LYS A 830 0.24 8.27 -25.99
CA LYS A 830 -0.57 8.13 -24.79
C LYS A 830 -0.39 9.26 -23.78
N GLU A 831 0.43 10.26 -24.09
CA GLU A 831 0.74 11.42 -23.24
C GLU A 831 1.38 11.02 -21.88
N LEU A 832 2.11 9.91 -21.88
CA LEU A 832 2.94 9.53 -20.73
C LEU A 832 4.13 10.48 -20.63
N ARG A 833 4.49 10.85 -19.41
CA ARG A 833 5.52 11.85 -19.17
C ARG A 833 6.88 11.32 -19.61
N VAL A 834 7.50 11.95 -20.60
CA VAL A 834 8.89 11.73 -21.02
C VAL A 834 9.69 12.97 -20.68
N ARG A 835 10.68 12.86 -19.78
CA ARG A 835 11.50 14.00 -19.35
C ARG A 835 12.76 14.19 -20.19
N VAL A 836 13.17 13.16 -20.90
CA VAL A 836 14.33 13.19 -21.80
C VAL A 836 13.86 12.95 -23.22
N PRO A 837 13.60 14.00 -24.01
CA PRO A 837 13.47 13.89 -25.46
C PRO A 837 14.66 13.15 -26.08
N ILE A 838 14.39 12.35 -27.11
CA ILE A 838 15.42 11.50 -27.69
C ILE A 838 16.47 12.32 -28.44
N GLU A 839 16.05 13.44 -29.01
CA GLU A 839 16.86 14.43 -29.73
C GLU A 839 17.85 15.12 -28.77
N GLU A 840 17.39 15.44 -27.56
CA GLU A 840 18.24 16.02 -26.51
C GLU A 840 19.35 15.04 -26.10
N LEU A 841 19.00 13.77 -25.92
CA LEU A 841 19.99 12.74 -25.61
C LEU A 841 21.03 12.56 -26.73
N GLU A 842 20.63 12.68 -27.99
CA GLU A 842 21.57 12.61 -29.12
C GLU A 842 22.59 13.74 -29.08
N LEU A 843 22.15 14.97 -28.83
CA LEU A 843 23.05 16.13 -28.67
C LEU A 843 24.04 15.92 -27.52
N LEU A 844 23.57 15.46 -26.36
CA LEU A 844 24.41 15.22 -25.18
C LEU A 844 25.41 14.07 -25.35
N LEU A 845 25.20 13.18 -26.33
CA LEU A 845 26.13 12.10 -26.69
C LEU A 845 27.13 12.51 -27.79
N GLU A 846 26.83 13.55 -28.56
CA GLU A 846 27.69 14.10 -29.61
C GLU A 846 28.74 15.08 -29.06
N ASP A 847 28.36 15.90 -28.08
CA ASP A 847 29.27 16.69 -27.22
C ASP A 847 30.06 15.78 -26.27
#